data_AF-A0AAW1FLQ3-F1
#
_entry.id   AF-A0AAW1FLQ3-F1
#
_cell.length_a   1.000
_cell.length_b   1.000
_cell.length_c   1.000
_cell.angle_alpha   90.00
_cell.angle_beta   90.00
_cell.angle_gamma   90.00
#
_symmetry.space_group_name_H-M   'P 1'
#
loop_
_entity.id
_entity.type
_entity.pdbx_description
1 polymer ?
#
loop_
_entity_poly.entity_id
_entity_poly.type
_entity_poly.pdbx_seq_one_letter_code
_entity_poly.pdbx_strand_id
1 'polypeptide(L)'
;MVSQTISRVFKCLLVLVVVASLIGNCVLIWLNTERTPKCPAQPANTVQPAVHNERSNVFADLSVEEFLQVRDYMSKIPGMNISTDPSTPPSADYLYMIDLSLPNKQDILHYLDTNGLKPAREATAVVFHGTNNNIKEYVVGPLPNPSYHRDVTFERYKREIPLTARPVHFGEEVLIEMFLQDVLKPVNTLLKDSFGFEASDYTAYYDGMPRGVKSGDRETWISLYRNEEGYYIHPVGFEMLFNHQSTKYLSWGVMKVLYNGQYFDSIMELKQQYEAGTVKKIIYRPVPNYASLKPRQKPTGIGPQQFHVQGKRFSVKNNHIVYLDWSFAFGLSPLRGMRAFDVRFRGERIIYELSVQDAMSVYGSVTPNLMLTKYLDGSLGIGKCAYELVRGVDCPYSATYIDTFHFLDTGVPRRLRNSICVFEHDMGQPLRRHFSEIVFNSYGGLANTALVFRTITAIGNYDYMWDFIFYQSGSVEAKVHATGYIASSFALKDNFPFGHQVAENVTGNVHTHFINFKVDVDILGVKNVFQTKDMEFVNVSLPWIPGRHAMIPTVVEKQLHTEQEAALRHDTKTPRYLHIASNKTNRWGHQRSYRLQVFSFAGDHLPESQPEEKAMSWARYKVAITKHKDLEQSCGSLYNQHDMWTPAVDFSKYIEDNESIENQDLVAWVTTGFLHIPHSEDIPNTVTVGNGGGVLLRPHNYFDEDPSIHSADGVYIAPGSEDSCDNNRMACLAQETCSPVLKPFTYHGFD
;
A
#
# COMPACT_ATOMS: atom_id res chain seq x y z
N MET A 1 80.13 39.25 -10.32
CA MET A 1 80.16 37.84 -10.75
C MET A 1 80.76 37.00 -9.63
N VAL A 2 79.94 36.26 -8.89
CA VAL A 2 80.39 35.06 -8.16
C VAL A 2 79.36 33.99 -8.47
N SER A 3 79.63 33.24 -9.54
CA SER A 3 78.84 32.07 -9.94
C SER A 3 79.18 30.95 -8.98
N GLN A 4 78.39 30.75 -7.93
CA GLN A 4 78.47 29.54 -7.13
C GLN A 4 77.87 28.39 -7.94
N THR A 5 78.74 27.66 -8.62
CA THR A 5 78.44 26.40 -9.29
C THR A 5 78.10 25.37 -8.22
N ILE A 6 76.83 25.32 -7.82
CA ILE A 6 76.30 24.23 -7.00
C ILE A 6 76.56 22.94 -7.78
N SER A 7 77.47 22.11 -7.26
CA SER A 7 77.90 20.83 -7.84
C SER A 7 76.68 20.02 -8.28
N ARG A 8 76.72 19.41 -9.47
CA ARG A 8 75.68 18.48 -9.96
C ARG A 8 75.35 17.42 -8.91
N VAL A 9 76.34 17.00 -8.11
CA VAL A 9 76.15 16.04 -7.01
C VAL A 9 75.25 16.60 -5.92
N PHE A 10 75.41 17.88 -5.54
CA PHE A 10 74.57 18.52 -4.53
C PHE A 10 73.13 18.69 -5.03
N LYS A 11 72.92 19.01 -6.32
CA LYS A 11 71.57 19.06 -6.91
C LYS A 11 70.91 17.67 -6.94
N CYS A 12 71.65 16.62 -7.31
CA CYS A 12 71.15 15.25 -7.23
C CYS A 12 70.82 14.83 -5.81
N LEU A 13 71.66 15.20 -4.83
CA LEU A 13 71.41 14.91 -3.42
C LEU A 13 70.16 15.62 -2.91
N LEU A 14 69.98 16.89 -3.28
CA LEU A 14 68.79 17.67 -2.90
C LEU A 14 67.52 17.09 -3.52
N VAL A 15 67.57 16.67 -4.79
CA VAL A 15 66.46 15.97 -5.46
C VAL A 15 66.15 14.65 -4.76
N LEU A 16 67.16 13.85 -4.39
CA LEU A 16 66.97 12.60 -3.66
C LEU A 16 66.33 12.83 -2.28
N VAL A 17 66.73 13.88 -1.56
CA VAL A 17 66.14 14.24 -0.26
C VAL A 17 64.69 14.69 -0.42
N VAL A 18 64.39 15.49 -1.46
CA VAL A 18 63.01 15.93 -1.76
C VAL A 18 62.14 14.74 -2.15
N VAL A 19 62.64 13.82 -2.98
CA VAL A 19 61.92 12.60 -3.37
C VAL A 19 61.70 11.68 -2.18
N ALA A 20 62.71 11.47 -1.34
CA ALA A 20 62.58 10.67 -0.12
C ALA A 20 61.58 11.30 0.86
N SER A 21 61.56 12.63 0.98
CA SER A 21 60.56 13.37 1.79
C SER A 21 59.16 13.25 1.21
N LEU A 22 58.98 13.35 -0.11
CA LEU A 22 57.68 13.15 -0.76
C LEU A 22 57.17 11.72 -0.59
N ILE A 23 58.04 10.72 -0.74
CA ILE A 23 57.70 9.31 -0.50
C ILE A 23 57.34 9.10 0.98
N GLY A 24 58.14 9.63 1.91
CA GLY A 24 57.88 9.55 3.35
C GLY A 24 56.55 10.20 3.73
N ASN A 25 56.23 11.36 3.16
CA ASN A 25 54.94 12.02 3.37
C ASN A 25 53.78 11.25 2.73
N CYS A 26 53.94 10.69 1.54
CA CYS A 26 52.90 9.83 0.94
C CYS A 26 52.65 8.56 1.77
N VAL A 27 53.69 7.95 2.33
CA VAL A 27 53.59 6.79 3.22
C VAL A 27 52.95 7.17 4.55
N LEU A 28 53.34 8.30 5.16
CA LEU A 28 52.72 8.81 6.38
C LEU A 28 51.25 9.19 6.15
N ILE A 29 50.91 9.81 5.03
CA ILE A 29 49.53 10.10 4.64
C ILE A 29 48.76 8.80 4.44
N TRP A 30 49.35 7.78 3.82
CA TRP A 30 48.71 6.46 3.63
C TRP A 30 48.51 5.69 4.95
N LEU A 31 49.47 5.79 5.88
CA LEU A 31 49.39 5.18 7.22
C LEU A 31 48.43 5.95 8.16
N ASN A 32 48.33 7.27 8.04
CA ASN A 32 47.41 8.12 8.81
C ASN A 32 46.06 8.34 8.11
N THR A 33 45.86 7.86 6.88
CA THR A 33 44.50 7.79 6.35
C THR A 33 43.85 6.61 7.02
N GLU A 34 43.10 6.88 8.09
CA GLU A 34 42.13 5.95 8.69
C GLU A 34 41.03 5.62 7.66
N ARG A 35 41.39 4.88 6.61
CA ARG A 35 40.39 4.24 5.75
C ARG A 35 39.85 3.08 6.54
N THR A 36 38.66 3.26 7.10
CA THR A 36 37.86 2.15 7.62
C THR A 36 37.93 0.98 6.63
N PRO A 37 38.31 -0.22 7.08
CA PRO A 37 38.41 -1.38 6.20
C PRO A 37 37.07 -1.59 5.49
N LYS A 38 37.11 -1.99 4.22
CA LYS A 38 35.89 -2.31 3.48
C LYS A 38 35.26 -3.56 4.08
N CYS A 39 33.94 -3.58 4.22
CA CYS A 39 33.27 -4.75 4.74
C CYS A 39 33.58 -5.98 3.88
N PRO A 40 33.98 -7.12 4.47
CA PRO A 40 34.11 -8.36 3.74
C PRO A 40 32.74 -8.70 3.12
N ALA A 41 32.75 -9.19 1.88
CA ALA A 41 31.52 -9.54 1.15
C ALA A 41 30.74 -10.71 1.80
N GLN A 42 31.37 -11.40 2.77
CA GLN A 42 30.78 -12.48 3.56
C GLN A 42 31.10 -12.27 5.05
N PRO A 43 30.12 -12.46 5.96
CA PRO A 43 30.33 -12.30 7.39
C PRO A 43 31.34 -13.32 7.95
N ALA A 44 32.16 -12.88 8.92
CA ALA A 44 33.16 -13.72 9.60
C ALA A 44 32.55 -14.79 10.52
N ASN A 45 31.25 -14.66 10.88
CA ASN A 45 30.48 -15.68 11.56
C ASN A 45 29.16 -15.87 10.79
N THR A 46 28.96 -17.07 10.28
CA THR A 46 27.83 -17.44 9.44
C THR A 46 26.55 -17.33 10.26
N VAL A 47 25.70 -16.33 9.97
CA VAL A 47 24.24 -16.50 10.17
C VAL A 47 23.92 -17.84 9.51
N GLN A 48 23.24 -18.75 10.23
CA GLN A 48 22.90 -20.05 9.64
C GLN A 48 22.31 -19.84 8.25
N PRO A 49 22.70 -20.64 7.24
CA PRO A 49 22.23 -20.44 5.89
C PRO A 49 20.70 -20.39 5.89
N ALA A 50 20.12 -19.29 5.41
CA ALA A 50 18.67 -19.15 5.33
C ALA A 50 18.09 -20.33 4.53
N VAL A 51 17.24 -21.11 5.18
CA VAL A 51 16.61 -22.28 4.56
C VAL A 51 15.41 -21.80 3.76
N HIS A 52 15.64 -21.56 2.48
CA HIS A 52 14.57 -21.26 1.53
C HIS A 52 13.82 -22.53 1.12
N ASN A 53 12.51 -22.42 0.99
CA ASN A 53 11.65 -23.53 0.61
C ASN A 53 10.92 -23.23 -0.70
N GLU A 54 11.02 -24.10 -1.70
CA GLU A 54 10.30 -23.96 -2.98
C GLU A 54 8.78 -24.09 -2.85
N ARG A 55 8.27 -24.53 -1.69
CA ARG A 55 6.83 -24.56 -1.42
C ARG A 55 6.18 -23.17 -1.41
N SER A 56 6.95 -22.10 -1.18
CA SER A 56 6.45 -20.72 -1.28
C SER A 56 5.91 -20.39 -2.68
N ASN A 57 6.39 -21.10 -3.72
CA ASN A 57 6.05 -20.83 -5.11
C ASN A 57 4.57 -21.06 -5.43
N VAL A 58 3.80 -21.74 -4.56
CA VAL A 58 2.33 -21.83 -4.74
C VAL A 58 1.66 -20.45 -4.67
N PHE A 59 2.27 -19.51 -3.95
CA PHE A 59 1.82 -18.13 -3.80
C PHE A 59 2.53 -17.13 -4.72
N ALA A 60 3.54 -17.57 -5.48
CA ALA A 60 4.30 -16.66 -6.33
C ALA A 60 3.38 -16.08 -7.41
N ASP A 61 3.44 -14.77 -7.62
CA ASP A 61 2.77 -14.14 -8.76
C ASP A 61 3.24 -14.76 -10.08
N LEU A 62 2.47 -14.56 -11.15
CA LEU A 62 2.77 -15.18 -12.45
C LEU A 62 4.10 -14.66 -13.03
N SER A 63 4.88 -15.57 -13.62
CA SER A 63 6.07 -15.17 -14.38
C SER A 63 5.68 -14.52 -15.71
N VAL A 64 6.64 -13.85 -16.36
CA VAL A 64 6.45 -13.28 -17.71
C VAL A 64 6.00 -14.35 -18.69
N GLU A 65 6.62 -15.54 -18.64
CA GLU A 65 6.28 -16.68 -19.49
C GLU A 65 4.88 -17.19 -19.20
N GLU A 66 4.46 -17.26 -17.93
CA GLU A 66 3.12 -17.70 -17.55
C GLU A 66 2.05 -16.73 -18.06
N PHE A 67 2.26 -15.41 -17.92
CA PHE A 67 1.36 -14.42 -18.49
C PHE A 67 1.22 -14.56 -20.02
N LEU A 68 2.35 -14.73 -20.73
CA LEU A 68 2.34 -14.88 -22.19
C LEU A 68 1.63 -16.16 -22.62
N GLN A 69 1.80 -17.27 -21.89
CA GLN A 69 1.08 -18.53 -22.16
C GLN A 69 -0.43 -18.38 -22.00
N VAL A 70 -0.89 -17.71 -20.93
CA VAL A 70 -2.33 -17.44 -20.72
C VAL A 70 -2.88 -16.52 -21.81
N ARG A 71 -2.20 -15.43 -22.12
CA ARG A 71 -2.59 -14.49 -23.19
C ARG A 71 -2.71 -15.20 -24.54
N ASP A 72 -1.71 -16.00 -24.90
CA ASP A 72 -1.67 -16.69 -26.19
C ASP A 72 -2.71 -17.81 -26.28
N TYR A 73 -3.04 -18.44 -25.15
CA TYR A 73 -4.15 -19.39 -25.07
C TYR A 73 -5.49 -18.69 -25.28
N MET A 74 -5.76 -17.61 -24.52
CA MET A 74 -7.03 -16.89 -24.57
C MET A 74 -7.32 -16.29 -25.96
N SER A 75 -6.32 -15.73 -26.63
CA SER A 75 -6.47 -15.17 -27.98
C SER A 75 -6.70 -16.21 -29.09
N LYS A 76 -6.48 -17.51 -28.80
CA LYS A 76 -6.64 -18.61 -29.76
C LYS A 76 -7.85 -19.49 -29.49
N ILE A 77 -8.69 -19.16 -28.50
CA ILE A 77 -9.90 -19.93 -28.20
C ILE A 77 -10.84 -19.88 -29.42
N PRO A 78 -11.19 -21.04 -30.03
CA PRO A 78 -12.08 -21.06 -31.19
C PRO A 78 -13.43 -20.41 -30.89
N GLY A 79 -13.84 -19.47 -31.75
CA GLY A 79 -15.12 -18.76 -31.61
C GLY A 79 -15.10 -17.54 -30.68
N MET A 80 -14.00 -17.30 -29.96
CA MET A 80 -13.79 -16.08 -29.17
C MET A 80 -12.79 -15.17 -29.89
N ASN A 81 -13.24 -14.01 -30.37
CA ASN A 81 -12.37 -13.03 -31.06
C ASN A 81 -11.75 -12.04 -30.06
N ILE A 82 -11.02 -12.57 -29.07
CA ILE A 82 -10.46 -11.79 -27.97
C ILE A 82 -9.19 -11.07 -28.43
N SER A 83 -9.27 -9.74 -28.49
CA SER A 83 -8.11 -8.89 -28.76
C SER A 83 -7.21 -8.79 -27.53
N THR A 84 -5.90 -8.69 -27.77
CA THR A 84 -4.89 -8.37 -26.74
C THR A 84 -4.31 -6.98 -26.96
N ASP A 85 -4.83 -6.21 -27.91
CA ASP A 85 -4.40 -4.84 -28.19
C ASP A 85 -5.09 -3.87 -27.20
N PRO A 86 -4.36 -3.13 -26.36
CA PRO A 86 -4.96 -2.17 -25.43
C PRO A 86 -5.79 -1.08 -26.11
N SER A 87 -5.51 -0.77 -27.38
CA SER A 87 -6.27 0.22 -28.15
C SER A 87 -7.63 -0.29 -28.65
N THR A 88 -8.00 -1.53 -28.32
CA THR A 88 -9.28 -2.14 -28.69
C THR A 88 -10.45 -1.28 -28.19
N PRO A 89 -11.40 -0.88 -29.06
CA PRO A 89 -12.51 -0.03 -28.64
C PRO A 89 -13.48 -0.80 -27.73
N PRO A 90 -14.29 -0.11 -26.90
CA PRO A 90 -15.27 -0.74 -26.01
C PRO A 90 -16.31 -1.65 -26.69
N SER A 91 -16.48 -1.55 -28.01
CA SER A 91 -17.42 -2.35 -28.80
C SER A 91 -16.89 -3.74 -29.20
N ALA A 92 -15.61 -4.02 -28.95
CA ALA A 92 -14.96 -5.28 -29.28
C ALA A 92 -14.56 -6.06 -28.01
N ASP A 93 -14.16 -7.32 -28.19
CA ASP A 93 -13.76 -8.19 -27.09
C ASP A 93 -12.28 -7.97 -26.75
N TYR A 94 -11.97 -7.71 -25.47
CA TYR A 94 -10.63 -7.35 -25.01
C TYR A 94 -10.21 -8.13 -23.76
N LEU A 95 -9.01 -8.72 -23.80
CA LEU A 95 -8.37 -9.33 -22.63
C LEU A 95 -7.79 -8.24 -21.73
N TYR A 96 -8.54 -7.86 -20.70
CA TYR A 96 -8.20 -6.74 -19.84
C TYR A 96 -7.16 -7.10 -18.77
N MET A 97 -7.29 -8.25 -18.13
CA MET A 97 -6.42 -8.62 -17.00
C MET A 97 -6.06 -10.09 -17.01
N ILE A 98 -4.84 -10.41 -16.58
CA ILE A 98 -4.43 -11.73 -16.14
C ILE A 98 -3.83 -11.57 -14.74
N ASP A 99 -4.23 -12.40 -13.78
CA ASP A 99 -3.66 -12.46 -12.42
C ASP A 99 -3.57 -13.92 -11.95
N LEU A 100 -2.77 -14.19 -10.91
CA LEU A 100 -2.70 -15.50 -10.27
C LEU A 100 -4.08 -15.89 -9.70
N SER A 101 -4.58 -17.07 -10.06
CA SER A 101 -5.72 -17.68 -9.37
C SER A 101 -5.18 -18.55 -8.24
N LEU A 102 -5.34 -18.11 -6.99
CA LEU A 102 -4.91 -18.88 -5.83
C LEU A 102 -5.78 -20.15 -5.70
N PRO A 103 -5.16 -21.33 -5.49
CA PRO A 103 -5.89 -22.53 -5.13
C PRO A 103 -6.64 -22.38 -3.79
N ASN A 104 -7.57 -23.29 -3.52
CA ASN A 104 -8.28 -23.35 -2.25
C ASN A 104 -7.31 -23.49 -1.06
N LYS A 105 -7.62 -22.81 0.05
CA LYS A 105 -6.74 -22.80 1.24
C LYS A 105 -6.44 -24.21 1.73
N GLN A 106 -7.44 -25.09 1.74
CA GLN A 106 -7.28 -26.47 2.20
C GLN A 106 -6.23 -27.26 1.38
N ASP A 107 -6.25 -27.14 0.05
CA ASP A 107 -5.31 -27.85 -0.83
C ASP A 107 -3.88 -27.33 -0.64
N ILE A 108 -3.74 -26.01 -0.44
CA ILE A 108 -2.47 -25.38 -0.13
C ILE A 108 -1.94 -25.87 1.20
N LEU A 109 -2.75 -25.87 2.27
CA LEU A 109 -2.35 -26.37 3.58
C LEU A 109 -1.95 -27.85 3.53
N HIS A 110 -2.67 -28.67 2.77
CA HIS A 110 -2.32 -30.07 2.55
C HIS A 110 -0.92 -30.22 1.91
N TYR A 111 -0.61 -29.41 0.90
CA TYR A 111 0.73 -29.35 0.29
C TYR A 111 1.82 -28.84 1.24
N LEU A 112 1.55 -27.75 1.96
CA LEU A 112 2.54 -27.09 2.83
C LEU A 112 2.88 -27.96 4.04
N ASP A 113 1.87 -28.53 4.71
CA ASP A 113 2.03 -29.10 6.05
C ASP A 113 2.08 -30.64 6.06
N THR A 114 1.52 -31.31 5.05
CA THR A 114 1.39 -32.78 5.05
C THR A 114 2.08 -33.48 3.88
N ASN A 115 2.98 -32.81 3.16
CA ASN A 115 3.63 -33.31 1.94
C ASN A 115 2.62 -33.77 0.87
N GLY A 116 1.44 -33.15 0.83
CA GLY A 116 0.42 -33.40 -0.18
C GLY A 116 0.90 -33.05 -1.59
N LEU A 117 0.07 -33.37 -2.60
CA LEU A 117 0.34 -32.98 -3.97
C LEU A 117 0.29 -31.45 -4.11
N LYS A 118 1.21 -30.88 -4.90
CA LYS A 118 1.19 -29.45 -5.25
C LYS A 118 -0.11 -29.16 -6.03
N PRO A 119 -0.95 -28.20 -5.60
CA PRO A 119 -2.16 -27.84 -6.32
C PRO A 119 -1.85 -27.35 -7.75
N ALA A 120 -2.82 -27.51 -8.65
CA ALA A 120 -2.69 -26.95 -10.00
C ALA A 120 -2.50 -25.44 -9.92
N ARG A 121 -1.57 -24.92 -10.71
CA ARG A 121 -1.33 -23.48 -10.83
C ARG A 121 -2.22 -22.95 -11.95
N GLU A 122 -3.05 -21.97 -11.63
CA GLU A 122 -4.04 -21.41 -12.55
C GLU A 122 -3.93 -19.87 -12.58
N ALA A 123 -4.48 -19.25 -13.62
CA ALA A 123 -4.61 -17.81 -13.74
C ALA A 123 -6.08 -17.40 -13.87
N THR A 124 -6.45 -16.24 -13.32
CA THR A 124 -7.71 -15.56 -13.65
C THR A 124 -7.45 -14.65 -14.86
N ALA A 125 -8.26 -14.79 -15.91
CA ALA A 125 -8.29 -13.91 -17.07
C ALA A 125 -9.62 -13.16 -17.14
N VAL A 126 -9.58 -11.83 -17.13
CA VAL A 126 -10.78 -10.97 -17.25
C VAL A 126 -10.91 -10.50 -18.70
N VAL A 127 -12.06 -10.78 -19.30
CA VAL A 127 -12.38 -10.40 -20.68
C VAL A 127 -13.58 -9.48 -20.69
N PHE A 128 -13.43 -8.31 -21.31
CA PHE A 128 -14.53 -7.43 -21.65
C PHE A 128 -15.11 -7.88 -22.98
N HIS A 129 -16.33 -8.40 -22.99
CA HIS A 129 -17.00 -8.79 -24.24
C HIS A 129 -17.85 -7.63 -24.74
N GLY A 130 -17.22 -6.67 -25.40
CA GLY A 130 -17.89 -5.52 -26.03
C GLY A 130 -18.99 -5.92 -27.02
N THR A 131 -18.82 -7.08 -27.66
CA THR A 131 -19.80 -7.63 -28.61
C THR A 131 -21.08 -8.15 -27.96
N ASN A 132 -20.99 -8.63 -26.72
CA ASN A 132 -22.10 -9.23 -25.96
C ASN A 132 -22.57 -8.37 -24.78
N ASN A 133 -21.96 -7.21 -24.57
CA ASN A 133 -22.26 -6.25 -23.51
C ASN A 133 -22.15 -6.83 -22.08
N ASN A 134 -21.18 -7.72 -21.83
CA ASN A 134 -20.89 -8.28 -20.51
C ASN A 134 -19.39 -8.41 -20.23
N ILE A 135 -19.05 -8.73 -18.98
CA ILE A 135 -17.69 -9.01 -18.52
C ILE A 135 -17.63 -10.44 -18.03
N LYS A 136 -16.58 -11.17 -18.43
CA LYS A 136 -16.36 -12.56 -18.03
C LYS A 136 -15.00 -12.75 -17.35
N GLU A 137 -15.00 -13.56 -16.30
CA GLU A 137 -13.79 -14.03 -15.64
C GLU A 137 -13.61 -15.51 -15.93
N TYR A 138 -12.47 -15.85 -16.49
CA TYR A 138 -12.10 -17.23 -16.78
C TYR A 138 -10.97 -17.67 -15.86
N VAL A 139 -11.06 -18.87 -15.30
CA VAL A 139 -9.88 -19.54 -14.75
C VAL A 139 -9.24 -20.38 -15.84
N VAL A 140 -7.94 -20.18 -16.07
CA VAL A 140 -7.15 -20.76 -17.16
C VAL A 140 -6.02 -21.60 -16.57
N GLY A 141 -5.86 -22.84 -17.03
CA GLY A 141 -4.85 -23.75 -16.49
C GLY A 141 -4.72 -25.08 -17.24
N PRO A 142 -3.87 -26.00 -16.72
CA PRO A 142 -2.90 -25.72 -15.67
C PRO A 142 -1.67 -24.99 -16.25
N LEU A 143 -0.92 -24.29 -15.42
CA LEU A 143 0.35 -23.67 -15.78
C LEU A 143 1.56 -24.54 -15.38
N PRO A 144 2.62 -24.60 -16.21
CA PRO A 144 2.72 -24.04 -17.57
C PRO A 144 1.96 -24.88 -18.61
N ASN A 145 1.71 -24.29 -19.78
CA ASN A 145 0.99 -24.88 -20.93
C ASN A 145 -0.52 -25.07 -20.67
N PRO A 146 -1.29 -23.97 -20.59
CA PRO A 146 -2.72 -24.03 -20.35
C PRO A 146 -3.43 -24.85 -21.43
N SER A 147 -4.40 -25.66 -20.99
CA SER A 147 -5.18 -26.56 -21.85
C SER A 147 -6.69 -26.41 -21.65
N TYR A 148 -7.13 -25.82 -20.54
CA TYR A 148 -8.53 -25.53 -20.25
C TYR A 148 -8.74 -24.08 -19.83
N HIS A 149 -9.99 -23.63 -19.99
CA HIS A 149 -10.54 -22.46 -19.33
C HIS A 149 -11.94 -22.77 -18.83
N ARG A 150 -12.38 -22.07 -17.78
CA ARG A 150 -13.74 -22.16 -17.22
C ARG A 150 -14.26 -20.77 -16.88
N ASP A 151 -15.46 -20.42 -17.33
CA ASP A 151 -16.17 -19.20 -16.90
C ASP A 151 -16.57 -19.38 -15.43
N VAL A 152 -16.09 -18.48 -14.57
CA VAL A 152 -16.35 -18.48 -13.11
C VAL A 152 -17.10 -17.24 -12.66
N THR A 153 -17.57 -16.38 -13.58
CA THR A 153 -18.23 -15.11 -13.23
C THR A 153 -19.44 -15.36 -12.32
N PHE A 154 -20.33 -16.27 -12.72
CA PHE A 154 -21.53 -16.57 -11.94
C PHE A 154 -21.19 -17.32 -10.65
N GLU A 155 -20.15 -18.17 -10.65
CA GLU A 155 -19.68 -18.88 -9.45
C GLU A 155 -19.23 -17.89 -8.37
N ARG A 156 -18.43 -16.88 -8.76
CA ARG A 156 -17.84 -15.87 -7.88
C ARG A 156 -18.89 -14.86 -7.38
N TYR A 157 -19.69 -14.30 -8.29
CA TYR A 157 -20.53 -13.14 -7.95
C TYR A 157 -22.03 -13.47 -7.82
N LYS A 158 -22.44 -14.69 -8.14
CA LYS A 158 -23.86 -15.13 -8.19
C LYS A 158 -24.72 -14.26 -9.11
N ARG A 159 -24.10 -13.66 -10.13
CA ARG A 159 -24.73 -12.80 -11.14
C ARG A 159 -23.83 -12.67 -12.37
N GLU A 160 -24.41 -12.18 -13.45
CA GLU A 160 -23.65 -11.66 -14.58
C GLU A 160 -23.17 -10.22 -14.28
N ILE A 161 -22.04 -9.85 -14.86
CA ILE A 161 -21.45 -8.51 -14.74
C ILE A 161 -21.67 -7.74 -16.04
N PRO A 162 -22.40 -6.61 -16.01
CA PRO A 162 -22.65 -5.81 -17.20
C PRO A 162 -21.38 -5.09 -17.65
N LEU A 163 -21.23 -4.86 -18.95
CA LEU A 163 -20.07 -4.13 -19.50
C LEU A 163 -19.97 -2.69 -18.97
N THR A 164 -21.04 -2.09 -18.49
CA THR A 164 -21.04 -0.75 -17.87
C THR A 164 -20.23 -0.70 -16.57
N ALA A 165 -20.07 -1.83 -15.88
CA ALA A 165 -19.28 -1.95 -14.65
C ALA A 165 -17.76 -2.16 -14.90
N ARG A 166 -17.30 -2.06 -16.15
CA ARG A 166 -15.87 -2.17 -16.48
C ARG A 166 -15.09 -0.91 -16.07
N PRO A 167 -13.82 -1.03 -15.68
CA PRO A 167 -12.88 0.07 -15.69
C PRO A 167 -12.79 0.76 -17.04
N VAL A 168 -12.52 2.06 -17.05
CA VAL A 168 -12.09 2.74 -18.27
C VAL A 168 -10.72 2.19 -18.63
N HIS A 169 -10.64 1.54 -19.79
CA HIS A 169 -9.43 0.94 -20.31
C HIS A 169 -8.80 1.84 -21.38
N PHE A 170 -7.56 1.59 -21.77
CA PHE A 170 -6.79 2.46 -22.65
C PHE A 170 -7.52 2.84 -23.95
N GLY A 171 -8.16 1.88 -24.62
CA GLY A 171 -8.95 2.14 -25.83
C GLY A 171 -10.18 3.03 -25.60
N GLU A 172 -10.78 3.02 -24.40
CA GLU A 172 -11.84 3.97 -24.04
C GLU A 172 -11.28 5.36 -23.71
N GLU A 173 -10.14 5.42 -23.02
CA GLU A 173 -9.46 6.68 -22.68
C GLU A 173 -9.12 7.49 -23.93
N VAL A 174 -8.56 6.84 -24.96
CA VAL A 174 -8.28 7.48 -26.26
C VAL A 174 -9.55 8.10 -26.88
N LEU A 175 -10.69 7.42 -26.77
CA LEU A 175 -11.97 7.94 -27.28
C LEU A 175 -12.49 9.10 -26.44
N ILE A 176 -12.27 9.08 -25.12
CA ILE A 176 -12.59 10.21 -24.22
C ILE A 176 -11.76 11.43 -24.61
N GLU A 177 -10.44 11.30 -24.74
CA GLU A 177 -9.57 12.41 -25.16
C GLU A 177 -10.00 13.01 -26.50
N MET A 178 -10.27 12.18 -27.51
CA MET A 178 -10.78 12.64 -28.81
C MET A 178 -12.11 13.38 -28.68
N PHE A 179 -13.04 12.85 -27.89
CA PHE A 179 -14.35 13.46 -27.63
C PHE A 179 -14.19 14.84 -26.96
N LEU A 180 -13.32 14.95 -25.94
CA LEU A 180 -13.08 16.21 -25.24
C LEU A 180 -12.47 17.28 -26.16
N GLN A 181 -11.50 16.90 -26.98
CA GLN A 181 -10.91 17.81 -27.96
C GLN A 181 -11.96 18.34 -28.94
N ASP A 182 -12.87 17.48 -29.43
CA ASP A 182 -13.92 17.89 -30.35
C ASP A 182 -14.96 18.80 -29.71
N VAL A 183 -15.39 18.47 -28.49
CA VAL A 183 -16.41 19.20 -27.74
C VAL A 183 -15.94 20.56 -27.24
N LEU A 184 -14.64 20.70 -26.95
CA LEU A 184 -14.07 21.95 -26.43
C LEU A 184 -13.70 22.96 -27.52
N LYS A 185 -13.51 22.54 -28.78
CA LYS A 185 -13.19 23.43 -29.92
C LYS A 185 -14.10 24.67 -30.02
N PRO A 186 -15.45 24.57 -29.90
CA PRO A 186 -16.33 25.73 -30.02
C PRO A 186 -16.11 26.82 -28.95
N VAL A 187 -15.53 26.46 -27.80
CA VAL A 187 -15.25 27.39 -26.68
C VAL A 187 -13.78 27.76 -26.55
N ASN A 188 -12.97 27.58 -27.60
CA ASN A 188 -11.55 27.92 -27.60
C ASN A 188 -11.24 29.36 -27.14
N THR A 189 -12.06 30.33 -27.53
CA THR A 189 -11.91 31.71 -27.08
C THR A 189 -12.05 31.82 -25.55
N LEU A 190 -13.04 31.14 -24.97
CA LEU A 190 -13.23 31.09 -23.51
C LEU A 190 -12.03 30.44 -22.83
N LEU A 191 -11.53 29.32 -23.34
CA LEU A 191 -10.40 28.59 -22.77
C LEU A 191 -9.13 29.46 -22.73
N LYS A 192 -8.84 30.17 -23.83
CA LYS A 192 -7.72 31.12 -23.92
C LYS A 192 -7.87 32.26 -22.93
N ASP A 193 -9.00 32.94 -22.97
CA ASP A 193 -9.25 34.14 -22.15
C ASP A 193 -9.25 33.83 -20.65
N SER A 194 -9.84 32.69 -20.27
CA SER A 194 -10.08 32.33 -18.87
C SER A 194 -8.93 31.55 -18.26
N PHE A 195 -8.29 30.66 -19.04
CA PHE A 195 -7.40 29.63 -18.52
C PHE A 195 -6.02 29.60 -19.17
N GLY A 196 -5.83 30.32 -20.29
CA GLY A 196 -4.54 30.46 -20.95
C GLY A 196 -4.13 29.26 -21.83
N PHE A 197 -5.06 28.39 -22.22
CA PHE A 197 -4.80 27.25 -23.11
C PHE A 197 -5.90 27.07 -24.17
N GLU A 198 -5.61 26.31 -25.24
CA GLU A 198 -6.58 25.91 -26.27
C GLU A 198 -7.08 24.48 -26.07
N ALA A 199 -8.20 24.11 -26.71
CA ALA A 199 -8.71 22.73 -26.71
C ALA A 199 -7.70 21.72 -27.30
N SER A 200 -6.84 22.15 -28.23
CA SER A 200 -5.77 21.32 -28.79
C SER A 200 -4.60 21.11 -27.83
N ASP A 201 -4.40 22.02 -26.88
CA ASP A 201 -3.34 21.94 -25.87
C ASP A 201 -3.78 21.09 -24.67
N TYR A 202 -5.05 20.67 -24.68
CA TYR A 202 -5.73 20.11 -23.52
C TYR A 202 -5.32 18.66 -23.26
N THR A 203 -4.66 18.44 -22.12
CA THR A 203 -4.20 17.13 -21.65
C THR A 203 -4.41 16.91 -20.15
N ALA A 204 -4.88 17.91 -19.40
CA ALA A 204 -5.00 17.84 -17.94
C ALA A 204 -6.46 17.96 -17.49
N TYR A 205 -7.14 16.82 -17.31
CA TYR A 205 -8.42 16.71 -16.61
C TYR A 205 -8.29 15.82 -15.38
N TYR A 206 -9.26 15.95 -14.49
CA TYR A 206 -9.52 15.02 -13.41
C TYR A 206 -10.89 14.39 -13.60
N ASP A 207 -10.98 13.06 -13.67
CA ASP A 207 -12.23 12.33 -13.84
C ASP A 207 -12.84 11.92 -12.50
N GLY A 208 -14.09 12.34 -12.27
CA GLY A 208 -14.85 11.99 -11.08
C GLY A 208 -15.45 10.58 -11.18
N MET A 209 -15.49 9.89 -10.05
CA MET A 209 -16.15 8.58 -9.91
C MET A 209 -16.97 8.52 -8.63
N PRO A 210 -18.10 7.79 -8.54
CA PRO A 210 -18.65 6.89 -9.55
C PRO A 210 -19.18 7.62 -10.79
N ARG A 211 -19.36 6.86 -11.87
CA ARG A 211 -19.75 7.38 -13.19
C ARG A 211 -21.26 7.37 -13.36
N GLY A 212 -21.96 8.17 -12.54
CA GLY A 212 -23.41 8.32 -12.58
C GLY A 212 -24.02 8.42 -11.19
N VAL A 213 -25.32 8.14 -11.10
CA VAL A 213 -26.06 8.20 -9.82
C VAL A 213 -26.96 6.97 -9.56
N LYS A 214 -26.91 5.97 -10.44
CA LYS A 214 -27.60 4.67 -10.31
C LYS A 214 -26.88 3.58 -11.11
N SER A 215 -27.21 2.33 -10.83
CA SER A 215 -26.65 1.19 -11.56
C SER A 215 -26.88 1.30 -13.07
N GLY A 216 -25.84 0.95 -13.83
CA GLY A 216 -25.85 0.95 -15.30
C GLY A 216 -25.49 2.29 -15.93
N ASP A 217 -25.46 3.38 -15.15
CA ASP A 217 -24.96 4.66 -15.63
C ASP A 217 -23.47 4.55 -15.99
N ARG A 218 -23.06 5.37 -16.97
CA ARG A 218 -21.66 5.61 -17.30
C ARG A 218 -21.54 7.06 -17.77
N GLU A 219 -21.79 7.95 -16.82
CA GLU A 219 -21.84 9.40 -16.96
C GLU A 219 -20.77 10.01 -16.07
N THR A 220 -19.80 10.71 -16.67
CA THR A 220 -18.61 11.17 -15.94
C THR A 220 -18.56 12.69 -15.90
N TRP A 221 -18.43 13.22 -14.69
CA TRP A 221 -17.95 14.58 -14.49
C TRP A 221 -16.44 14.61 -14.68
N ILE A 222 -15.97 15.54 -15.50
CA ILE A 222 -14.55 15.87 -15.62
C ILE A 222 -14.34 17.32 -15.23
N SER A 223 -13.26 17.58 -14.51
CA SER A 223 -12.83 18.92 -14.13
C SER A 223 -11.59 19.27 -14.92
N LEU A 224 -11.55 20.48 -15.50
CA LEU A 224 -10.37 20.92 -16.24
C LEU A 224 -9.33 21.54 -15.29
N TYR A 225 -8.06 21.29 -15.59
CA TYR A 225 -6.91 21.83 -14.87
C TYR A 225 -5.94 22.49 -15.85
N ARG A 226 -5.02 23.31 -15.33
CA ARG A 226 -3.87 23.75 -16.11
C ARG A 226 -2.87 22.61 -16.20
N ASN A 227 -2.31 22.41 -17.40
CA ASN A 227 -1.25 21.43 -17.62
C ASN A 227 0.10 21.97 -17.07
N GLU A 228 0.24 21.93 -15.75
CA GLU A 228 1.46 22.30 -15.03
C GLU A 228 1.96 21.13 -14.15
N GLU A 229 3.24 21.16 -13.75
CA GLU A 229 3.78 20.20 -12.75
C GLU A 229 2.90 20.24 -11.49
N GLY A 230 2.42 19.08 -11.05
CA GLY A 230 1.46 18.98 -9.95
C GLY A 230 0.07 19.50 -10.30
N TYR A 231 -0.43 19.20 -11.51
CA TYR A 231 -1.67 19.73 -12.07
C TYR A 231 -2.89 19.63 -11.13
N TYR A 232 -2.91 18.67 -10.21
CA TYR A 232 -3.94 18.53 -9.16
C TYR A 232 -4.17 19.80 -8.32
N ILE A 233 -3.21 20.73 -8.27
CA ILE A 233 -3.28 22.01 -7.55
C ILE A 233 -3.57 23.19 -8.50
N HIS A 234 -4.03 22.92 -9.73
CA HIS A 234 -4.33 23.95 -10.74
C HIS A 234 -5.74 23.84 -11.38
N PRO A 235 -6.83 23.65 -10.61
CA PRO A 235 -8.18 23.57 -11.16
C PRO A 235 -8.60 24.89 -11.82
N VAL A 236 -9.34 24.84 -12.94
CA VAL A 236 -9.71 26.06 -13.69
C VAL A 236 -11.19 26.46 -13.62
N GLY A 237 -11.98 25.85 -12.74
CA GLY A 237 -13.39 26.26 -12.53
C GLY A 237 -14.30 25.98 -13.72
N PHE A 238 -13.91 25.03 -14.58
CA PHE A 238 -14.70 24.47 -15.66
C PHE A 238 -14.84 22.96 -15.41
N GLU A 239 -16.08 22.47 -15.36
CA GLU A 239 -16.37 21.04 -15.28
C GLU A 239 -17.44 20.68 -16.32
N MET A 240 -17.45 19.45 -16.83
CA MET A 240 -18.51 18.97 -17.72
C MET A 240 -18.90 17.54 -17.40
N LEU A 241 -20.20 17.26 -17.51
CA LEU A 241 -20.78 15.92 -17.45
C LEU A 241 -21.02 15.43 -18.87
N PHE A 242 -20.53 14.24 -19.19
CA PHE A 242 -20.83 13.60 -20.46
C PHE A 242 -21.23 12.13 -20.26
N ASN A 243 -22.07 11.62 -21.16
CA ASN A 243 -22.48 10.23 -21.18
C ASN A 243 -21.60 9.44 -22.16
N HIS A 244 -20.92 8.41 -21.66
CA HIS A 244 -20.09 7.50 -22.45
C HIS A 244 -20.51 6.02 -22.26
N GLN A 245 -21.78 5.80 -21.95
CA GLN A 245 -22.37 4.47 -21.76
C GLN A 245 -22.39 3.63 -23.04
N SER A 246 -22.67 4.28 -24.18
CA SER A 246 -22.62 3.60 -25.48
C SER A 246 -21.19 3.15 -25.79
N THR A 247 -21.02 1.93 -26.27
CA THR A 247 -19.72 1.45 -26.80
C THR A 247 -19.35 2.12 -28.13
N LYS A 248 -20.25 2.92 -28.70
CA LYS A 248 -20.04 3.69 -29.93
C LYS A 248 -19.78 5.15 -29.58
N TYR A 249 -18.55 5.61 -29.80
CA TYR A 249 -18.10 6.97 -29.47
C TYR A 249 -18.98 8.08 -30.07
N LEU A 250 -19.50 7.88 -31.29
CA LEU A 250 -20.37 8.86 -31.99
C LEU A 250 -21.71 9.11 -31.28
N SER A 251 -22.08 8.29 -30.30
CA SER A 251 -23.31 8.45 -29.52
C SER A 251 -23.10 9.22 -28.22
N TRP A 252 -21.87 9.62 -27.91
CA TRP A 252 -21.56 10.35 -26.68
C TRP A 252 -22.00 11.80 -26.79
N GLY A 253 -22.27 12.43 -25.64
CA GLY A 253 -22.73 13.80 -25.60
C GLY A 253 -22.55 14.45 -24.23
N VAL A 254 -22.36 15.78 -24.24
CA VAL A 254 -22.34 16.59 -23.03
C VAL A 254 -23.77 16.78 -22.52
N MET A 255 -23.96 16.54 -21.23
CA MET A 255 -25.26 16.66 -20.56
C MET A 255 -25.34 17.95 -19.73
N LYS A 256 -24.23 18.36 -19.12
CA LYS A 256 -24.13 19.57 -18.30
C LYS A 256 -22.73 20.16 -18.34
N VAL A 257 -22.66 21.47 -18.12
CA VAL A 257 -21.40 22.21 -17.97
C VAL A 257 -21.49 23.09 -16.73
N LEU A 258 -20.42 23.13 -15.95
CA LEU A 258 -20.20 24.11 -14.89
C LEU A 258 -19.08 25.07 -15.33
N TYR A 259 -19.32 26.37 -15.27
CA TYR A 259 -18.28 27.38 -15.41
C TYR A 259 -18.41 28.44 -14.31
N ASN A 260 -17.36 28.62 -13.51
CA ASN A 260 -17.29 29.62 -12.44
C ASN A 260 -18.47 29.58 -11.46
N GLY A 261 -18.94 28.37 -11.13
CA GLY A 261 -20.06 28.14 -10.22
C GLY A 261 -21.46 28.26 -10.84
N GLN A 262 -21.56 28.50 -12.15
CA GLN A 262 -22.84 28.55 -12.87
C GLN A 262 -23.00 27.32 -13.78
N TYR A 263 -24.20 26.73 -13.77
CA TYR A 263 -24.55 25.59 -14.62
C TYR A 263 -25.13 26.03 -15.97
N PHE A 264 -24.86 25.22 -16.99
CA PHE A 264 -25.36 25.35 -18.36
C PHE A 264 -25.79 23.96 -18.87
N ASP A 265 -26.80 23.93 -19.74
CA ASP A 265 -27.33 22.72 -20.38
C ASP A 265 -26.44 22.22 -21.52
N SER A 266 -25.59 23.07 -22.09
CA SER A 266 -24.65 22.68 -23.13
C SER A 266 -23.44 23.61 -23.25
N ILE A 267 -22.39 23.12 -23.92
CA ILE A 267 -21.21 23.93 -24.29
C ILE A 267 -21.62 25.13 -25.17
N MET A 268 -22.60 24.95 -26.05
CA MET A 268 -23.05 26.02 -26.95
C MET A 268 -23.81 27.13 -26.22
N GLU A 269 -24.58 26.77 -25.20
CA GLU A 269 -25.22 27.75 -24.33
C GLU A 269 -24.18 28.58 -23.56
N LEU A 270 -23.20 27.91 -22.94
CA LEU A 270 -22.08 28.59 -22.29
C LEU A 270 -21.36 29.54 -23.24
N LYS A 271 -21.05 29.08 -24.46
CA LYS A 271 -20.43 29.89 -25.51
C LYS A 271 -21.24 31.16 -25.78
N GLN A 272 -22.53 31.02 -26.07
CA GLN A 272 -23.40 32.14 -26.40
C GLN A 272 -23.48 33.15 -25.26
N GLN A 273 -23.66 32.69 -24.02
CA GLN A 273 -23.75 33.56 -22.85
C GLN A 273 -22.40 34.24 -22.53
N TYR A 274 -21.28 33.55 -22.73
CA TYR A 274 -19.92 34.09 -22.56
C TYR A 274 -19.61 35.20 -23.59
N GLU A 275 -19.98 34.99 -24.85
CA GLU A 275 -19.83 35.97 -25.94
C GLU A 275 -20.75 37.18 -25.75
N ALA A 276 -21.97 36.96 -25.23
CA ALA A 276 -22.90 38.02 -24.86
C ALA A 276 -22.47 38.82 -23.62
N GLY A 277 -21.42 38.42 -22.91
CA GLY A 277 -20.94 39.10 -21.69
C GLY A 277 -21.87 38.93 -20.48
N THR A 278 -22.76 37.93 -20.51
CA THR A 278 -23.76 37.67 -19.46
C THR A 278 -23.24 36.75 -18.36
N VAL A 279 -22.11 36.07 -18.58
CA VAL A 279 -21.44 35.22 -17.60
C VAL A 279 -20.30 35.98 -16.93
N LYS A 280 -20.12 35.78 -15.63
CA LYS A 280 -18.94 36.28 -14.90
C LYS A 280 -17.68 35.55 -15.37
N LYS A 281 -16.88 36.22 -16.19
CA LYS A 281 -15.63 35.65 -16.72
C LYS A 281 -14.58 35.44 -15.63
N ILE A 282 -13.92 34.29 -15.65
CA ILE A 282 -12.62 34.08 -15.02
C ILE A 282 -11.59 34.75 -15.93
N ILE A 283 -10.67 35.53 -15.37
CA ILE A 283 -9.61 36.20 -16.14
C ILE A 283 -8.31 35.47 -15.87
N TYR A 284 -7.67 34.99 -16.93
CA TYR A 284 -6.39 34.31 -16.79
C TYR A 284 -5.34 35.22 -16.15
N ARG A 285 -4.66 34.69 -15.13
CA ARG A 285 -3.49 35.30 -14.51
C ARG A 285 -2.42 34.21 -14.29
N PRO A 286 -1.16 34.51 -14.64
CA PRO A 286 -0.04 33.66 -14.22
C PRO A 286 0.03 33.64 -12.70
N VAL A 287 0.12 32.45 -12.12
CA VAL A 287 0.33 32.26 -10.68
C VAL A 287 1.61 31.45 -10.46
N PRO A 288 2.31 31.60 -9.32
CA PRO A 288 3.41 30.72 -8.99
C PRO A 288 2.95 29.26 -8.95
N ASN A 289 3.78 28.33 -9.42
CA ASN A 289 3.47 26.92 -9.29
C ASN A 289 3.74 26.45 -7.85
N TYR A 290 2.71 26.54 -7.01
CA TYR A 290 2.73 26.08 -5.62
C TYR A 290 2.93 24.56 -5.49
N ALA A 291 2.61 23.82 -6.54
CA ALA A 291 2.64 22.37 -6.59
C ALA A 291 4.04 21.78 -6.87
N SER A 292 5.01 22.59 -7.30
CA SER A 292 6.32 22.04 -7.67
C SER A 292 7.04 21.37 -6.50
N LEU A 293 7.56 20.16 -6.76
CA LEU A 293 8.38 19.39 -5.82
C LEU A 293 9.87 19.73 -5.92
N LYS A 294 10.26 20.66 -6.81
CA LYS A 294 11.64 21.10 -6.93
C LYS A 294 12.11 21.73 -5.62
N PRO A 295 13.25 21.28 -5.06
CA PRO A 295 13.80 21.86 -3.85
C PRO A 295 14.02 23.37 -4.00
N ARG A 296 13.51 24.14 -3.03
CA ARG A 296 13.65 25.61 -2.99
C ARG A 296 15.05 26.07 -2.57
N GLN A 297 15.85 25.15 -2.03
CA GLN A 297 17.21 25.40 -1.55
C GLN A 297 18.14 24.27 -2.00
N LYS A 298 19.44 24.58 -2.12
CA LYS A 298 20.47 23.57 -2.44
C LYS A 298 20.77 22.72 -1.20
N PRO A 299 20.95 21.38 -1.33
CA PRO A 299 21.37 20.53 -0.23
C PRO A 299 22.73 20.96 0.34
N THR A 300 22.87 20.98 1.66
CA THR A 300 24.11 21.32 2.38
C THR A 300 24.90 20.09 2.82
N GLY A 301 24.31 18.89 2.76
CA GLY A 301 24.91 17.63 3.16
C GLY A 301 23.93 16.46 3.02
N ILE A 302 24.37 15.27 3.43
CA ILE A 302 23.54 14.05 3.47
C ILE A 302 23.16 13.80 4.92
N GLY A 303 21.88 13.52 5.18
CA GLY A 303 21.40 13.12 6.51
C GLY A 303 21.92 11.74 6.95
N PRO A 304 21.61 11.30 8.18
CA PRO A 304 22.02 10.00 8.69
C PRO A 304 21.67 8.85 7.73
N GLN A 305 22.59 7.89 7.57
CA GLN A 305 22.41 6.74 6.69
C GLN A 305 22.53 5.44 7.48
N GLN A 306 21.64 4.49 7.19
CA GLN A 306 21.66 3.16 7.80
C GLN A 306 22.39 2.14 6.90
N PHE A 307 23.24 1.32 7.51
CA PHE A 307 23.92 0.21 6.84
C PHE A 307 24.09 -1.00 7.77
N HIS A 308 24.38 -2.16 7.19
CA HIS A 308 24.64 -3.39 7.94
C HIS A 308 26.14 -3.60 8.10
N VAL A 309 26.63 -3.55 9.35
CA VAL A 309 28.07 -3.67 9.67
C VAL A 309 28.62 -5.04 9.24
N GLN A 310 27.86 -6.12 9.42
CA GLN A 310 28.29 -7.49 9.11
C GLN A 310 27.47 -8.11 7.96
N GLY A 311 26.91 -7.28 7.08
CA GLY A 311 26.04 -7.75 6.00
C GLY A 311 24.58 -7.98 6.43
N LYS A 312 23.72 -8.31 5.47
CA LYS A 312 22.27 -8.46 5.68
C LYS A 312 21.97 -9.69 6.53
N ARG A 313 21.01 -9.54 7.46
CA ARG A 313 20.54 -10.62 8.35
C ARG A 313 19.24 -11.27 7.90
N PHE A 314 18.81 -10.92 6.69
CA PHE A 314 17.67 -11.50 6.00
C PHE A 314 18.09 -11.97 4.61
N SER A 315 17.31 -12.87 4.05
CA SER A 315 17.52 -13.39 2.70
C SER A 315 16.20 -13.37 1.93
N VAL A 316 16.28 -12.97 0.67
CA VAL A 316 15.16 -13.00 -0.28
C VAL A 316 15.55 -13.92 -1.43
N LYS A 317 14.72 -14.91 -1.73
CA LYS A 317 14.90 -15.80 -2.88
C LYS A 317 13.53 -16.07 -3.50
N ASN A 318 13.40 -15.81 -4.80
CA ASN A 318 12.11 -15.84 -5.51
C ASN A 318 11.08 -14.99 -4.76
N ASN A 319 9.97 -15.60 -4.34
CA ASN A 319 8.92 -14.96 -3.54
C ASN A 319 8.99 -15.29 -2.04
N HIS A 320 10.14 -15.77 -1.52
CA HIS A 320 10.30 -16.19 -0.12
C HIS A 320 11.28 -15.28 0.62
N ILE A 321 10.89 -14.85 1.81
CA ILE A 321 11.71 -14.05 2.72
C ILE A 321 11.94 -14.83 4.01
N VAL A 322 13.20 -14.86 4.44
CA VAL A 322 13.63 -15.41 5.73
C VAL A 322 14.38 -14.32 6.49
N TYR A 323 13.96 -14.04 7.72
CA TYR A 323 14.56 -13.03 8.60
C TYR A 323 14.54 -13.52 10.04
N LEU A 324 15.72 -13.85 10.60
CA LEU A 324 15.83 -14.42 11.94
C LEU A 324 14.83 -15.60 12.11
N ASP A 325 13.91 -15.47 13.06
CA ASP A 325 12.85 -16.46 13.34
C ASP A 325 11.67 -16.39 12.37
N TRP A 326 11.60 -15.39 11.48
CA TRP A 326 10.52 -15.18 10.52
C TRP A 326 10.76 -15.86 9.17
N SER A 327 9.69 -16.39 8.59
CA SER A 327 9.63 -16.90 7.22
C SER A 327 8.25 -16.63 6.62
N PHE A 328 8.19 -16.07 5.41
CA PHE A 328 6.93 -15.85 4.71
C PHE A 328 7.11 -15.75 3.19
N ALA A 329 6.11 -16.22 2.46
CA ALA A 329 5.99 -15.95 1.02
C ALA A 329 5.36 -14.58 0.78
N PHE A 330 5.61 -13.94 -0.35
CA PHE A 330 5.00 -12.66 -0.69
C PHE A 330 4.52 -12.62 -2.15
N GLY A 331 3.70 -11.61 -2.45
CA GLY A 331 3.27 -11.26 -3.80
C GLY A 331 2.68 -9.86 -3.86
N LEU A 332 2.40 -9.38 -5.08
CA LEU A 332 1.82 -8.09 -5.38
C LEU A 332 0.69 -8.26 -6.40
N SER A 333 -0.55 -8.33 -5.92
CA SER A 333 -1.71 -8.39 -6.83
C SER A 333 -1.85 -7.05 -7.55
N PRO A 334 -2.05 -7.01 -8.88
CA PRO A 334 -2.27 -5.76 -9.60
C PRO A 334 -3.51 -4.99 -9.12
N LEU A 335 -4.52 -5.69 -8.59
CA LEU A 335 -5.74 -5.06 -8.06
C LEU A 335 -5.57 -4.58 -6.64
N ARG A 336 -5.12 -5.47 -5.74
CA ARG A 336 -5.14 -5.23 -4.29
C ARG A 336 -3.83 -4.75 -3.70
N GLY A 337 -2.71 -4.94 -4.39
CA GLY A 337 -1.38 -4.61 -3.90
C GLY A 337 -0.75 -5.71 -3.05
N MET A 338 -0.11 -5.31 -1.95
CA MET A 338 0.86 -6.11 -1.20
C MET A 338 0.23 -7.27 -0.41
N ARG A 339 0.85 -8.45 -0.48
CA ARG A 339 0.40 -9.68 0.20
C ARG A 339 1.57 -10.46 0.80
N ALA A 340 1.37 -11.02 1.98
CA ALA A 340 2.26 -11.99 2.62
C ALA A 340 1.47 -13.26 2.96
N PHE A 341 2.07 -14.43 2.69
CA PHE A 341 1.45 -15.74 2.85
C PHE A 341 2.31 -16.68 3.68
N ASP A 342 1.66 -17.64 4.33
CA ASP A 342 2.33 -18.64 5.19
C ASP A 342 3.34 -18.00 6.14
N VAL A 343 2.91 -16.96 6.86
CA VAL A 343 3.76 -16.21 7.79
C VAL A 343 4.01 -17.06 9.02
N ARG A 344 5.27 -17.45 9.20
CA ARG A 344 5.73 -18.29 10.29
C ARG A 344 6.72 -17.57 11.18
N PHE A 345 6.63 -17.83 12.48
CA PHE A 345 7.64 -17.46 13.47
C PHE A 345 8.13 -18.73 14.18
N ARG A 346 9.44 -18.97 14.20
CA ARG A 346 10.06 -20.20 14.72
C ARG A 346 9.47 -21.48 14.11
N GLY A 347 9.15 -21.42 12.81
CA GLY A 347 8.58 -22.53 12.04
C GLY A 347 7.07 -22.77 12.24
N GLU A 348 6.42 -22.08 13.17
CA GLU A 348 4.98 -22.18 13.43
C GLU A 348 4.22 -21.10 12.67
N ARG A 349 3.17 -21.49 11.91
CA ARG A 349 2.32 -20.53 11.19
C ARG A 349 1.48 -19.72 12.17
N ILE A 350 1.42 -18.42 11.92
CA ILE A 350 0.56 -17.47 12.63
C ILE A 350 -0.52 -16.95 11.69
N ILE A 351 -0.14 -16.61 10.45
CA ILE A 351 -1.03 -16.00 9.46
C ILE A 351 -0.92 -16.79 8.16
N TYR A 352 -2.06 -17.22 7.60
CA TYR A 352 -2.11 -17.81 6.28
C TYR A 352 -1.99 -16.74 5.18
N GLU A 353 -2.76 -15.65 5.30
CA GLU A 353 -2.74 -14.50 4.39
C GLU A 353 -2.83 -13.18 5.18
N LEU A 354 -1.87 -12.29 4.95
CA LEU A 354 -1.95 -10.86 5.30
C LEU A 354 -1.95 -10.07 3.99
N SER A 355 -3.04 -9.39 3.67
CA SER A 355 -3.15 -8.68 2.40
C SER A 355 -3.87 -7.33 2.52
N VAL A 356 -3.39 -6.36 1.74
CA VAL A 356 -4.15 -5.16 1.43
C VAL A 356 -5.39 -5.60 0.65
N GLN A 357 -6.53 -4.98 0.93
CA GLN A 357 -7.80 -5.31 0.28
C GLN A 357 -8.34 -4.17 -0.56
N ASP A 358 -8.45 -2.98 0.04
CA ASP A 358 -8.95 -1.79 -0.64
C ASP A 358 -8.50 -0.51 0.09
N ALA A 359 -8.55 0.60 -0.62
CA ALA A 359 -8.43 1.95 -0.09
C ALA A 359 -9.56 2.80 -0.68
N MET A 360 -10.20 3.59 0.17
CA MET A 360 -11.38 4.36 -0.17
C MET A 360 -11.19 5.81 0.22
N SER A 361 -11.62 6.70 -0.67
CA SER A 361 -11.72 8.14 -0.39
C SER A 361 -13.10 8.68 -0.73
N VAL A 362 -13.78 9.31 0.23
CA VAL A 362 -15.10 9.97 0.01
C VAL A 362 -14.96 11.47 0.23
N TYR A 363 -15.26 12.26 -0.81
CA TYR A 363 -15.04 13.71 -0.84
C TYR A 363 -16.30 14.53 -0.54
N GLY A 364 -16.07 15.75 -0.06
CA GLY A 364 -17.05 16.83 -0.01
C GLY A 364 -16.61 18.03 -0.85
N SER A 365 -17.51 18.59 -1.65
CA SER A 365 -17.26 19.78 -2.47
C SER A 365 -18.56 20.51 -2.80
N VAL A 366 -18.43 21.77 -3.22
CA VAL A 366 -19.50 22.52 -3.92
C VAL A 366 -19.51 22.25 -5.44
N THR A 367 -18.40 21.78 -6.00
CA THR A 367 -18.29 21.46 -7.43
C THR A 367 -18.76 20.02 -7.70
N PRO A 368 -19.48 19.78 -8.80
CA PRO A 368 -20.19 18.52 -9.01
C PRO A 368 -19.27 17.31 -9.16
N ASN A 369 -18.04 17.48 -9.70
CA ASN A 369 -17.07 16.39 -9.76
C ASN A 369 -16.74 15.88 -8.35
N LEU A 370 -16.04 16.67 -7.53
CA LEU A 370 -15.63 16.24 -6.19
C LEU A 370 -16.79 16.07 -5.21
N MET A 371 -17.96 16.66 -5.45
CA MET A 371 -19.16 16.42 -4.62
C MET A 371 -19.67 14.98 -4.76
N LEU A 372 -19.50 14.38 -5.93
CA LEU A 372 -19.88 12.98 -6.17
C LEU A 372 -18.73 12.02 -5.91
N THR A 373 -17.49 12.51 -5.84
CA THR A 373 -16.30 11.67 -5.80
C THR A 373 -16.24 10.73 -4.59
N LYS A 374 -16.27 9.44 -4.90
CA LYS A 374 -16.04 8.31 -4.00
C LYS A 374 -15.12 7.33 -4.72
N TYR A 375 -13.86 7.24 -4.31
CA TYR A 375 -12.91 6.30 -4.87
C TYR A 375 -12.87 5.00 -4.09
N LEU A 376 -12.75 3.89 -4.83
CA LEU A 376 -12.43 2.53 -4.40
C LEU A 376 -11.21 2.09 -5.21
N ASP A 377 -10.03 2.30 -4.64
CA ASP A 377 -8.76 2.17 -5.33
C ASP A 377 -8.46 0.72 -5.72
N GLY A 378 -9.03 -0.27 -5.03
CA GLY A 378 -8.97 -1.68 -5.40
C GLY A 378 -9.56 -1.95 -6.79
N SER A 379 -10.58 -1.19 -7.22
CA SER A 379 -11.10 -1.26 -8.59
C SER A 379 -10.21 -0.53 -9.60
N LEU A 380 -9.42 0.46 -9.15
CA LEU A 380 -8.47 1.19 -9.99
C LEU A 380 -7.17 0.43 -10.17
N GLY A 381 -6.82 -0.44 -9.23
CA GLY A 381 -5.66 -1.30 -9.25
C GLY A 381 -4.52 -0.75 -8.40
N ILE A 382 -4.59 -0.98 -7.09
CA ILE A 382 -3.57 -0.55 -6.12
C ILE A 382 -2.19 -1.05 -6.54
N GLY A 383 -2.03 -2.35 -6.81
CA GLY A 383 -0.72 -2.92 -7.13
C GLY A 383 -0.19 -2.57 -8.51
N LYS A 384 -1.06 -2.27 -9.49
CA LYS A 384 -0.63 -1.82 -10.83
C LYS A 384 0.14 -0.49 -10.75
N CYS A 385 -0.16 0.30 -9.73
CA CYS A 385 0.43 1.62 -9.47
C CYS A 385 1.69 1.56 -8.59
N ALA A 386 2.29 0.38 -8.36
CA ALA A 386 3.51 0.21 -7.58
C ALA A 386 4.77 0.57 -8.37
N TYR A 387 4.94 1.86 -8.70
CA TYR A 387 6.06 2.36 -9.49
C TYR A 387 7.43 2.22 -8.80
N GLU A 388 8.49 2.60 -9.51
CA GLU A 388 9.87 2.44 -9.03
C GLU A 388 10.15 3.24 -7.75
N LEU A 389 10.46 2.50 -6.67
CA LEU A 389 10.90 3.07 -5.40
C LEU A 389 12.28 3.72 -5.56
N VAL A 390 12.38 4.99 -5.18
CA VAL A 390 13.60 5.80 -5.27
C VAL A 390 14.57 5.42 -4.17
N ARG A 391 15.69 4.82 -4.56
CA ARG A 391 16.71 4.32 -3.63
C ARG A 391 17.29 5.43 -2.75
N GLY A 392 17.18 5.27 -1.43
CA GLY A 392 17.68 6.24 -0.44
C GLY A 392 16.69 7.33 -0.07
N VAL A 393 15.51 7.35 -0.70
CA VAL A 393 14.40 8.25 -0.37
C VAL A 393 13.24 7.41 0.18
N ASP A 394 12.67 6.53 -0.65
CA ASP A 394 11.50 5.72 -0.27
C ASP A 394 11.86 4.56 0.66
N CYS A 395 13.07 4.03 0.49
CA CYS A 395 13.63 3.00 1.35
C CYS A 395 15.13 3.27 1.61
N PRO A 396 15.70 2.71 2.68
CA PRO A 396 17.14 2.81 2.93
C PRO A 396 17.96 2.41 1.71
N TYR A 397 19.09 3.09 1.52
CA TYR A 397 19.94 2.90 0.34
C TYR A 397 20.40 1.44 0.14
N SER A 398 20.62 0.74 1.25
CA SER A 398 21.09 -0.65 1.33
C SER A 398 19.98 -1.71 1.17
N ALA A 399 18.71 -1.31 1.04
CA ALA A 399 17.58 -2.23 0.88
C ALA A 399 17.75 -3.17 -0.33
N THR A 400 17.14 -4.35 -0.25
CA THR A 400 16.95 -5.25 -1.40
C THR A 400 15.72 -4.77 -2.16
N TYR A 401 15.86 -4.49 -3.45
CA TYR A 401 14.75 -4.05 -4.30
C TYR A 401 14.35 -5.18 -5.23
N ILE A 402 13.06 -5.32 -5.47
CA ILE A 402 12.46 -6.45 -6.18
C ILE A 402 11.56 -5.89 -7.28
N ASP A 403 11.75 -6.40 -8.50
CA ASP A 403 10.86 -6.13 -9.61
C ASP A 403 9.61 -6.99 -9.50
N THR A 404 8.47 -6.46 -9.92
CA THR A 404 7.24 -7.23 -10.11
C THR A 404 6.72 -7.06 -11.53
N PHE A 405 5.71 -7.84 -11.89
CA PHE A 405 5.10 -7.81 -13.21
C PHE A 405 3.59 -7.86 -13.09
N HIS A 406 2.89 -7.16 -13.98
CA HIS A 406 1.44 -7.25 -14.10
C HIS A 406 0.98 -7.36 -15.55
N PHE A 407 -0.22 -7.89 -15.73
CA PHE A 407 -0.97 -7.84 -16.97
C PHE A 407 -2.35 -7.26 -16.64
N LEU A 408 -2.46 -5.94 -16.68
CA LEU A 408 -3.71 -5.20 -16.45
C LEU A 408 -3.71 -4.04 -17.44
N ASP A 409 -4.70 -4.02 -18.32
CA ASP A 409 -4.88 -3.05 -19.42
C ASP A 409 -3.63 -2.89 -20.31
N THR A 410 -3.07 -4.03 -20.71
CA THR A 410 -1.85 -4.11 -21.53
C THR A 410 -1.94 -5.32 -22.47
N GLY A 411 -1.13 -5.35 -23.53
CA GLY A 411 -1.00 -6.50 -24.44
C GLY A 411 0.18 -7.43 -24.12
N VAL A 412 1.05 -6.99 -23.22
CA VAL A 412 2.25 -7.70 -22.77
C VAL A 412 2.45 -7.47 -21.27
N PRO A 413 3.10 -8.40 -20.55
CA PRO A 413 3.43 -8.20 -19.14
C PRO A 413 4.28 -6.93 -18.96
N ARG A 414 3.83 -6.04 -18.09
CA ARG A 414 4.53 -4.81 -17.74
C ARG A 414 5.37 -5.03 -16.50
N ARG A 415 6.62 -4.59 -16.54
CA ARG A 415 7.56 -4.69 -15.42
C ARG A 415 7.47 -3.44 -14.56
N LEU A 416 7.23 -3.61 -13.27
CA LEU A 416 7.37 -2.56 -12.28
C LEU A 416 8.74 -2.71 -11.62
N ARG A 417 9.70 -1.88 -12.05
CA ARG A 417 11.08 -1.95 -11.58
C ARG A 417 11.15 -1.56 -10.12
N ASN A 418 11.90 -2.29 -9.29
CA ASN A 418 12.14 -1.91 -7.89
C ASN A 418 10.85 -1.58 -7.09
N SER A 419 9.70 -2.14 -7.49
CA SER A 419 8.36 -1.87 -6.92
C SER A 419 8.18 -2.27 -5.46
N ILE A 420 9.08 -3.13 -4.97
CA ILE A 420 9.13 -3.61 -3.60
C ILE A 420 10.53 -3.38 -3.06
N CYS A 421 10.63 -2.99 -1.80
CA CYS A 421 11.89 -3.00 -1.07
C CYS A 421 11.78 -3.79 0.25
N VAL A 422 12.86 -4.49 0.59
CA VAL A 422 13.00 -5.27 1.83
C VAL A 422 14.25 -4.82 2.55
N PHE A 423 14.12 -4.45 3.82
CA PHE A 423 15.23 -3.99 4.65
C PHE A 423 14.99 -4.29 6.12
N GLU A 424 16.07 -4.42 6.88
CA GLU A 424 16.00 -4.37 8.33
C GLU A 424 16.21 -2.93 8.78
N HIS A 425 15.39 -2.44 9.71
CA HIS A 425 15.39 -1.07 10.19
C HIS A 425 15.61 -1.03 11.70
N ASP A 426 16.44 -0.10 12.17
CA ASP A 426 16.51 0.26 13.59
C ASP A 426 15.38 1.25 13.88
N MET A 427 14.44 0.86 14.73
CA MET A 427 13.26 1.65 15.05
C MET A 427 13.55 2.84 15.98
N GLY A 428 14.82 3.07 16.34
CA GLY A 428 15.26 4.22 17.13
C GLY A 428 14.88 4.15 18.62
N GLN A 429 14.46 2.98 19.09
CA GLN A 429 14.08 2.72 20.48
C GLN A 429 14.45 1.29 20.89
N PRO A 430 14.65 1.00 22.19
CA PRO A 430 14.85 -0.38 22.63
C PRO A 430 13.54 -1.18 22.51
N LEU A 431 13.63 -2.45 22.13
CA LEU A 431 12.50 -3.38 22.18
C LEU A 431 12.11 -3.65 23.63
N ARG A 432 13.13 -3.82 24.48
CA ARG A 432 13.02 -3.93 25.94
C ARG A 432 14.29 -3.42 26.60
N ARG A 433 14.17 -2.84 27.80
CA ARG A 433 15.32 -2.54 28.65
C ARG A 433 14.93 -2.45 30.13
N HIS A 434 15.89 -2.72 31.01
CA HIS A 434 15.78 -2.52 32.44
C HIS A 434 17.15 -2.14 33.01
N PHE A 435 17.15 -1.24 33.99
CA PHE A 435 18.34 -0.90 34.77
C PHE A 435 17.96 -1.16 36.23
N SER A 436 18.70 -2.05 36.87
CA SER A 436 18.51 -2.41 38.26
C SER A 436 19.64 -1.82 39.08
N GLU A 437 19.28 -1.06 40.10
CA GLU A 437 20.17 -0.58 41.16
C GLU A 437 19.75 -1.05 42.55
N ILE A 438 18.56 -1.65 42.65
CA ILE A 438 17.94 -2.05 43.91
C ILE A 438 18.22 -3.56 44.10
N VAL A 439 18.90 -3.90 45.19
CA VAL A 439 19.43 -5.25 45.51
C VAL A 439 20.58 -5.72 44.62
N PHE A 440 20.46 -5.61 43.29
CA PHE A 440 21.52 -5.98 42.35
C PHE A 440 21.77 -4.87 41.33
N ASN A 441 23.05 -4.58 41.07
CA ASN A 441 23.46 -3.65 40.02
C ASN A 441 23.54 -4.41 38.69
N SER A 442 22.70 -4.06 37.73
CA SER A 442 22.76 -4.62 36.37
C SER A 442 21.99 -3.79 35.35
N TYR A 443 22.32 -3.95 34.08
CA TYR A 443 21.54 -3.47 32.96
C TYR A 443 21.25 -4.63 32.01
N GLY A 444 20.02 -4.68 31.49
CA GLY A 444 19.63 -5.62 30.44
C GLY A 444 18.79 -4.91 29.39
N GLY A 445 19.07 -5.10 28.11
CA GLY A 445 18.31 -4.46 27.03
C GLY A 445 18.49 -5.12 25.67
N LEU A 446 17.67 -4.69 24.71
CA LEU A 446 17.69 -5.14 23.32
C LEU A 446 17.22 -3.99 22.44
N ALA A 447 17.98 -3.64 21.40
CA ALA A 447 17.57 -2.65 20.41
C ALA A 447 16.37 -3.16 19.60
N ASN A 448 15.44 -2.28 19.23
CA ASN A 448 14.31 -2.67 18.39
C ASN A 448 14.71 -2.60 16.91
N THR A 449 15.16 -3.73 16.38
CA THR A 449 15.30 -3.91 14.93
C THR A 449 14.18 -4.78 14.39
N ALA A 450 13.65 -4.41 13.22
CA ALA A 450 12.57 -5.12 12.56
C ALA A 450 12.79 -5.19 11.05
N LEU A 451 12.26 -6.22 10.41
CA LEU A 451 12.23 -6.31 8.96
C LEU A 451 11.02 -5.54 8.43
N VAL A 452 11.24 -4.69 7.44
CA VAL A 452 10.21 -3.96 6.70
C VAL A 452 10.15 -4.51 5.27
N PHE A 453 8.96 -4.94 4.86
CA PHE A 453 8.58 -5.27 3.49
C PHE A 453 7.63 -4.18 3.01
N ARG A 454 8.06 -3.39 2.02
CA ARG A 454 7.39 -2.15 1.59
C ARG A 454 7.10 -2.13 0.10
N THR A 455 5.97 -1.53 -0.24
CA THR A 455 5.68 -0.98 -1.57
C THR A 455 5.02 0.40 -1.44
N ILE A 456 5.14 1.24 -2.45
CA ILE A 456 4.45 2.53 -2.53
C ILE A 456 3.65 2.53 -3.83
N THR A 457 2.37 2.87 -3.74
CA THR A 457 1.47 2.88 -4.90
C THR A 457 0.96 4.30 -5.15
N ALA A 458 1.23 4.84 -6.34
CA ALA A 458 0.79 6.18 -6.74
C ALA A 458 -0.50 6.07 -7.57
N ILE A 459 -1.66 6.26 -6.93
CA ILE A 459 -2.98 6.09 -7.52
C ILE A 459 -3.58 7.48 -7.74
N GLY A 460 -3.55 7.92 -9.00
CA GLY A 460 -3.97 9.28 -9.34
C GLY A 460 -3.11 10.32 -8.61
N ASN A 461 -3.71 11.03 -7.66
CA ASN A 461 -3.06 12.08 -6.89
C ASN A 461 -2.35 11.60 -5.61
N TYR A 462 -2.77 10.48 -5.02
CA TYR A 462 -2.23 9.98 -3.76
C TYR A 462 -1.13 8.95 -3.95
N ASP A 463 -0.17 8.98 -3.04
CA ASP A 463 0.86 7.97 -2.86
C ASP A 463 0.61 7.26 -1.53
N TYR A 464 0.27 5.97 -1.57
CA TYR A 464 0.11 5.15 -0.38
C TYR A 464 1.35 4.31 -0.12
N MET A 465 1.95 4.48 1.06
CA MET A 465 3.10 3.70 1.51
C MET A 465 2.64 2.55 2.39
N TRP A 466 2.78 1.33 1.88
CA TRP A 466 2.35 0.09 2.51
C TRP A 466 3.53 -0.63 3.14
N ASP A 467 3.46 -0.90 4.44
CA ASP A 467 4.50 -1.59 5.21
C ASP A 467 3.94 -2.82 5.90
N PHE A 468 4.57 -3.98 5.68
CA PHE A 468 4.47 -5.12 6.61
C PHE A 468 5.78 -5.21 7.41
N ILE A 469 5.67 -5.10 8.74
CA ILE A 469 6.81 -4.98 9.66
C ILE A 469 6.85 -6.18 10.59
N PHE A 470 7.99 -6.87 10.66
CA PHE A 470 8.16 -8.12 11.41
C PHE A 470 9.16 -7.91 12.55
N TYR A 471 8.68 -7.99 13.79
CA TYR A 471 9.45 -7.68 15.00
C TYR A 471 10.07 -8.93 15.64
N GLN A 472 11.20 -8.78 16.32
CA GLN A 472 11.83 -9.88 17.07
C GLN A 472 10.98 -10.44 18.22
N SER A 473 9.94 -9.71 18.65
CA SER A 473 8.97 -10.16 19.66
C SER A 473 7.94 -11.17 19.15
N GLY A 474 7.98 -11.53 17.86
CA GLY A 474 6.93 -12.35 17.23
C GLY A 474 5.69 -11.55 16.85
N SER A 475 5.74 -10.22 16.91
CA SER A 475 4.66 -9.33 16.44
C SER A 475 4.83 -8.99 14.95
N VAL A 476 3.72 -8.82 14.24
CA VAL A 476 3.70 -8.34 12.85
C VAL A 476 2.73 -7.16 12.71
N GLU A 477 3.13 -6.12 12.00
CA GLU A 477 2.33 -4.91 11.79
C GLU A 477 2.06 -4.72 10.32
N ALA A 478 0.79 -4.48 9.96
CA ALA A 478 0.41 -3.93 8.67
C ALA A 478 0.11 -2.45 8.85
N LYS A 479 0.82 -1.60 8.11
CA LYS A 479 0.76 -0.15 8.24
C LYS A 479 0.64 0.51 6.89
N VAL A 480 -0.13 1.60 6.85
CA VAL A 480 -0.29 2.47 5.69
C VAL A 480 -0.01 3.91 6.10
N HIS A 481 0.61 4.68 5.21
CA HIS A 481 0.64 6.14 5.28
C HIS A 481 0.23 6.73 3.94
N ALA A 482 -0.42 7.89 3.96
CA ALA A 482 -0.75 8.64 2.76
C ALA A 482 0.21 9.84 2.60
N THR A 483 0.64 10.08 1.37
CA THR A 483 1.39 11.26 0.92
C THR A 483 0.96 11.58 -0.52
N GLY A 484 1.66 12.47 -1.21
CA GLY A 484 1.30 12.87 -2.57
C GLY A 484 0.41 14.09 -2.60
N TYR A 485 -0.19 14.37 -3.75
CA TYR A 485 -1.04 15.54 -3.95
C TYR A 485 -2.45 15.29 -3.41
N ILE A 486 -3.08 16.35 -2.89
CA ILE A 486 -4.52 16.33 -2.64
C ILE A 486 -5.28 16.47 -3.97
N ALA A 487 -6.47 15.90 -4.06
CA ALA A 487 -7.44 16.30 -5.07
C ALA A 487 -8.04 17.66 -4.66
N SER A 488 -8.19 18.58 -5.62
CA SER A 488 -8.64 19.95 -5.32
C SER A 488 -9.67 20.46 -6.31
N SER A 489 -10.57 21.34 -5.86
CA SER A 489 -11.51 22.05 -6.71
C SER A 489 -11.13 23.52 -6.85
N PHE A 490 -11.66 24.16 -7.89
CA PHE A 490 -11.57 25.62 -8.03
C PHE A 490 -12.32 26.30 -6.88
N ALA A 491 -11.73 27.35 -6.31
CA ALA A 491 -12.34 28.07 -5.19
C ALA A 491 -13.53 28.90 -5.68
N LEU A 492 -14.74 28.48 -5.30
CA LEU A 492 -15.98 29.24 -5.48
C LEU A 492 -16.34 30.01 -4.20
N LYS A 493 -17.30 30.94 -4.31
CA LYS A 493 -17.89 31.58 -3.12
C LYS A 493 -18.56 30.50 -2.26
N ASP A 494 -18.49 30.66 -0.93
CA ASP A 494 -19.12 29.79 0.06
C ASP A 494 -18.57 28.34 0.16
N ASN A 495 -17.31 28.11 -0.27
CA ASN A 495 -16.68 26.77 -0.20
C ASN A 495 -16.14 26.37 1.19
N PHE A 496 -16.18 27.26 2.18
CA PHE A 496 -15.57 27.05 3.51
C PHE A 496 -16.06 25.79 4.26
N PRO A 497 -17.35 25.36 4.17
CA PRO A 497 -17.78 24.12 4.81
C PRO A 497 -17.15 22.84 4.24
N PHE A 498 -16.59 22.91 3.03
CA PHE A 498 -16.09 21.74 2.30
C PHE A 498 -14.56 21.68 2.18
N GLY A 499 -13.85 22.56 2.89
CA GLY A 499 -12.38 22.56 2.91
C GLY A 499 -11.79 23.95 3.09
N HIS A 500 -10.47 24.02 3.04
CA HIS A 500 -9.73 25.26 3.13
C HIS A 500 -9.16 25.67 1.78
N GLN A 501 -9.02 26.98 1.56
CA GLN A 501 -8.23 27.46 0.45
C GLN A 501 -6.74 27.23 0.75
N VAL A 502 -6.05 26.49 -0.12
CA VAL A 502 -4.65 26.05 0.08
C VAL A 502 -3.66 26.69 -0.89
N ALA A 503 -4.17 27.25 -1.99
CA ALA A 503 -3.41 28.05 -2.96
C ALA A 503 -4.34 29.08 -3.63
N GLU A 504 -3.81 29.92 -4.52
CA GLU A 504 -4.62 30.93 -5.21
C GLU A 504 -5.72 30.28 -6.07
N ASN A 505 -6.98 30.50 -5.70
CA ASN A 505 -8.16 29.88 -6.30
C ASN A 505 -8.26 28.36 -6.18
N VAL A 506 -7.60 27.75 -5.20
CA VAL A 506 -7.59 26.29 -4.99
C VAL A 506 -8.17 25.94 -3.63
N THR A 507 -9.24 25.15 -3.60
CA THR A 507 -9.74 24.56 -2.35
C THR A 507 -9.23 23.14 -2.21
N GLY A 508 -8.60 22.85 -1.08
CA GLY A 508 -8.31 21.49 -0.66
C GLY A 508 -9.55 20.90 0.00
N ASN A 509 -10.20 19.98 -0.70
CA ASN A 509 -11.51 19.44 -0.34
C ASN A 509 -11.43 18.45 0.83
N VAL A 510 -12.35 18.55 1.79
CA VAL A 510 -12.49 17.58 2.88
C VAL A 510 -12.82 16.20 2.34
N HIS A 511 -12.20 15.17 2.91
CA HIS A 511 -12.48 13.79 2.56
C HIS A 511 -12.05 12.83 3.68
N THR A 512 -12.56 11.60 3.62
CA THR A 512 -12.14 10.52 4.53
C THR A 512 -11.28 9.52 3.78
N HIS A 513 -10.28 8.96 4.47
CA HIS A 513 -9.55 7.77 4.02
C HIS A 513 -10.00 6.58 4.84
N PHE A 514 -10.41 5.49 4.20
CA PHE A 514 -10.56 4.17 4.83
C PHE A 514 -9.73 3.15 4.07
N ILE A 515 -9.08 2.25 4.78
CA ILE A 515 -8.18 1.25 4.24
C ILE A 515 -8.49 -0.08 4.91
N ASN A 516 -8.62 -1.16 4.12
CA ASN A 516 -8.90 -2.49 4.64
C ASN A 516 -7.73 -3.45 4.47
N PHE A 517 -7.48 -4.25 5.51
CA PHE A 517 -6.57 -5.38 5.50
C PHE A 517 -7.33 -6.67 5.79
N LYS A 518 -7.05 -7.71 5.01
CA LYS A 518 -7.43 -9.09 5.34
C LYS A 518 -6.31 -9.72 6.14
N VAL A 519 -6.66 -10.30 7.27
CA VAL A 519 -5.75 -10.96 8.21
C VAL A 519 -6.33 -12.33 8.52
N ASP A 520 -5.95 -13.31 7.71
CA ASP A 520 -6.36 -14.71 7.85
C ASP A 520 -5.40 -15.43 8.81
N VAL A 521 -5.86 -15.66 10.05
CA VAL A 521 -5.02 -16.07 11.18
C VAL A 521 -5.25 -17.55 11.49
N ASP A 522 -4.17 -18.33 11.53
CA ASP A 522 -4.18 -19.77 11.83
C ASP A 522 -3.42 -20.06 13.14
N ILE A 523 -3.94 -19.61 14.28
CA ILE A 523 -3.27 -19.77 15.59
C ILE A 523 -3.23 -21.25 15.98
N LEU A 524 -2.06 -21.88 15.77
CA LEU A 524 -1.82 -23.30 16.03
C LEU A 524 -2.74 -24.23 15.21
N GLY A 525 -3.08 -23.78 14.01
CA GLY A 525 -4.00 -24.43 13.08
C GLY A 525 -5.28 -23.62 12.86
N VAL A 526 -6.09 -24.07 11.89
CA VAL A 526 -7.29 -23.39 11.37
C VAL A 526 -8.51 -23.40 12.31
N LYS A 527 -8.39 -23.80 13.58
CA LYS A 527 -9.53 -23.85 14.51
C LYS A 527 -9.32 -22.88 15.64
N ASN A 528 -9.92 -21.70 15.52
CA ASN A 528 -9.75 -20.60 16.45
C ASN A 528 -11.10 -20.10 16.99
N VAL A 529 -11.02 -19.30 18.05
CA VAL A 529 -12.14 -18.58 18.65
C VAL A 529 -11.79 -17.09 18.71
N PHE A 530 -12.80 -16.22 18.68
CA PHE A 530 -12.62 -14.80 18.89
C PHE A 530 -13.01 -14.37 20.31
N GLN A 531 -12.11 -13.68 20.99
CA GLN A 531 -12.28 -13.25 22.37
C GLN A 531 -11.95 -11.78 22.53
N THR A 532 -12.71 -11.13 23.40
CA THR A 532 -12.49 -9.74 23.79
C THR A 532 -12.13 -9.67 25.26
N LYS A 533 -11.20 -8.77 25.60
CA LYS A 533 -10.86 -8.47 27.00
C LYS A 533 -10.89 -6.97 27.25
N ASP A 534 -11.36 -6.61 28.43
CA ASP A 534 -11.40 -5.24 28.91
C ASP A 534 -11.16 -5.22 30.43
N MET A 535 -11.37 -4.08 31.08
CA MET A 535 -11.41 -3.98 32.53
C MET A 535 -12.59 -3.15 33.00
N GLU A 536 -13.02 -3.44 34.22
CA GLU A 536 -13.93 -2.63 35.01
C GLU A 536 -13.37 -2.44 36.43
N PHE A 537 -13.90 -1.46 37.15
CA PHE A 537 -13.60 -1.29 38.57
C PHE A 537 -14.69 -1.96 39.40
N VAL A 538 -14.30 -2.90 40.27
CA VAL A 538 -15.20 -3.58 41.21
C VAL A 538 -14.90 -3.16 42.64
N ASN A 539 -15.94 -3.05 43.44
CA ASN A 539 -15.81 -2.72 44.86
C ASN A 539 -15.60 -4.00 45.68
N VAL A 540 -14.44 -4.17 46.29
CA VAL A 540 -14.10 -5.36 47.10
C VAL A 540 -13.88 -5.00 48.56
N SER A 541 -14.37 -5.86 49.46
CA SER A 541 -14.08 -5.74 50.89
C SER A 541 -12.63 -6.06 51.17
N LEU A 542 -11.97 -5.29 52.04
CA LEU A 542 -10.59 -5.53 52.45
C LEU A 542 -10.55 -6.61 53.53
N PRO A 543 -10.03 -7.83 53.27
CA PRO A 543 -10.08 -8.93 54.23
C PRO A 543 -9.35 -8.64 55.56
N TRP A 544 -8.34 -7.77 55.54
CA TRP A 544 -7.56 -7.38 56.71
C TRP A 544 -8.11 -6.16 57.45
N ILE A 545 -9.14 -5.47 56.94
CA ILE A 545 -9.80 -4.33 57.62
C ILE A 545 -11.31 -4.42 57.45
N PRO A 546 -12.01 -5.09 58.39
CA PRO A 546 -13.47 -5.21 58.35
C PRO A 546 -14.18 -3.85 58.16
N GLY A 547 -15.17 -3.81 57.27
CA GLY A 547 -15.95 -2.61 56.98
C GLY A 547 -15.31 -1.62 55.99
N ARG A 548 -14.05 -1.84 55.59
CA ARG A 548 -13.41 -1.05 54.52
C ARG A 548 -13.46 -1.77 53.19
N HIS A 549 -13.50 -0.98 52.12
CA HIS A 549 -13.56 -1.47 50.75
C HIS A 549 -12.56 -0.72 49.87
N ALA A 550 -12.19 -1.32 48.74
CA ALA A 550 -11.37 -0.69 47.71
C ALA A 550 -11.99 -0.92 46.34
N MET A 551 -11.93 0.10 45.49
CA MET A 551 -12.20 -0.04 44.07
C MET A 551 -10.95 -0.60 43.40
N ILE A 552 -11.03 -1.80 42.83
CA ILE A 552 -9.90 -2.44 42.15
C ILE A 552 -10.23 -2.72 40.68
N PRO A 553 -9.26 -2.62 39.77
CA PRO A 553 -9.45 -3.05 38.39
C PRO A 553 -9.59 -4.57 38.34
N THR A 554 -10.57 -5.08 37.59
CA THR A 554 -10.76 -6.50 37.29
C THR A 554 -10.87 -6.71 35.79
N VAL A 555 -10.28 -7.79 35.29
CA VAL A 555 -10.35 -8.17 33.87
C VAL A 555 -11.72 -8.73 33.56
N VAL A 556 -12.33 -8.23 32.48
CA VAL A 556 -13.57 -8.78 31.92
C VAL A 556 -13.21 -9.46 30.61
N GLU A 557 -13.58 -10.73 30.47
CA GLU A 557 -13.35 -11.52 29.26
C GLU A 557 -14.68 -11.98 28.68
N LYS A 558 -14.85 -11.86 27.37
CA LYS A 558 -16.03 -12.33 26.64
C LYS A 558 -15.60 -12.99 25.34
N GLN A 559 -16.04 -14.23 25.12
CA GLN A 559 -15.97 -14.87 23.81
C GLN A 559 -17.16 -14.41 22.96
N LEU A 560 -16.92 -14.13 21.69
CA LEU A 560 -17.98 -13.83 20.72
C LEU A 560 -18.16 -15.05 19.83
N HIS A 561 -19.42 -15.42 19.57
CA HIS A 561 -19.75 -16.74 19.05
C HIS A 561 -20.22 -16.73 17.59
N THR A 562 -20.65 -15.57 17.08
CA THR A 562 -21.12 -15.40 15.70
C THR A 562 -20.49 -14.21 15.02
N GLU A 563 -20.56 -14.17 13.69
CA GLU A 563 -20.00 -13.10 12.86
C GLU A 563 -20.61 -11.74 13.18
N GLN A 564 -21.93 -11.65 13.39
CA GLN A 564 -22.58 -10.38 13.75
C GLN A 564 -22.14 -9.86 15.12
N GLU A 565 -21.91 -10.75 16.10
CA GLU A 565 -21.39 -10.32 17.40
C GLU A 565 -19.97 -9.76 17.27
N ALA A 566 -19.16 -10.34 16.38
CA ALA A 566 -17.77 -9.99 16.15
C ALA A 566 -17.55 -8.90 15.08
N ALA A 567 -18.62 -8.31 14.56
CA ALA A 567 -18.59 -7.17 13.64
C ALA A 567 -18.57 -5.84 14.41
N LEU A 568 -17.37 -5.42 14.83
CA LEU A 568 -17.14 -4.25 15.66
C LEU A 568 -17.08 -2.97 14.82
N ARG A 569 -18.11 -2.13 14.95
CA ARG A 569 -18.28 -0.88 14.18
C ARG A 569 -17.47 0.30 14.75
N HIS A 570 -17.11 1.26 13.90
CA HIS A 570 -16.32 2.44 14.28
C HIS A 570 -16.99 3.36 15.33
N ASP A 571 -18.32 3.44 15.30
CA ASP A 571 -19.16 4.28 16.18
C ASP A 571 -19.48 3.64 17.54
N THR A 572 -18.98 2.43 17.78
CA THR A 572 -19.23 1.69 19.02
C THR A 572 -17.99 1.61 19.92
N LYS A 573 -18.22 1.44 21.23
CA LYS A 573 -17.12 1.19 22.17
C LYS A 573 -16.45 -0.16 21.86
N THR A 574 -15.28 -0.11 21.24
CA THR A 574 -14.46 -1.30 20.99
C THR A 574 -13.76 -1.77 22.27
N PRO A 575 -13.79 -3.06 22.62
CA PRO A 575 -12.97 -3.61 23.69
C PRO A 575 -11.48 -3.34 23.45
N ARG A 576 -10.73 -3.11 24.53
CA ARG A 576 -9.29 -2.77 24.42
C ARG A 576 -8.42 -3.91 23.90
N TYR A 577 -8.83 -5.16 24.09
CA TYR A 577 -8.10 -6.35 23.65
C TYR A 577 -9.01 -7.21 22.76
N LEU A 578 -8.59 -7.43 21.51
CA LEU A 578 -9.29 -8.23 20.51
C LEU A 578 -8.39 -9.40 20.12
N HIS A 579 -8.76 -10.63 20.45
CA HIS A 579 -7.89 -11.81 20.35
C HIS A 579 -8.49 -12.87 19.45
N ILE A 580 -7.66 -13.43 18.56
CA ILE A 580 -7.91 -14.72 17.93
C ILE A 580 -7.08 -15.75 18.70
N ALA A 581 -7.74 -16.77 19.23
CA ALA A 581 -7.14 -17.71 20.17
C ALA A 581 -7.32 -19.17 19.73
N SER A 582 -6.34 -20.00 20.07
CA SER A 582 -6.45 -21.45 20.00
C SER A 582 -7.01 -22.01 21.31
N ASN A 583 -7.59 -23.22 21.25
CA ASN A 583 -7.95 -23.96 22.47
C ASN A 583 -6.73 -24.50 23.24
N LYS A 584 -5.54 -24.48 22.63
CA LYS A 584 -4.31 -24.88 23.31
C LYS A 584 -3.85 -23.77 24.25
N THR A 585 -3.31 -24.16 25.40
CA THR A 585 -2.78 -23.23 26.41
C THR A 585 -1.26 -23.19 26.40
N ASN A 586 -0.69 -22.10 26.91
CA ASN A 586 0.72 -22.03 27.28
C ASN A 586 0.97 -22.77 28.62
N ARG A 587 2.22 -22.79 29.11
CA ARG A 587 2.59 -23.46 30.37
C ARG A 587 1.87 -22.94 31.61
N TRP A 588 1.29 -21.75 31.52
CA TRP A 588 0.57 -21.08 32.61
C TRP A 588 -0.95 -21.30 32.56
N GLY A 589 -1.45 -22.10 31.61
CA GLY A 589 -2.87 -22.43 31.49
C GLY A 589 -3.71 -21.38 30.77
N HIS A 590 -3.10 -20.37 30.14
CA HIS A 590 -3.82 -19.38 29.34
C HIS A 590 -3.86 -19.79 27.87
N GLN A 591 -4.99 -19.58 27.20
CA GLN A 591 -5.11 -19.84 25.76
C GLN A 591 -4.06 -19.03 24.96
N ARG A 592 -3.40 -19.72 24.03
CA ARG A 592 -2.41 -19.13 23.13
C ARG A 592 -3.16 -18.30 22.09
N SER A 593 -2.86 -17.01 22.01
CA SER A 593 -3.61 -16.07 21.17
C SER A 593 -2.74 -15.00 20.53
N TYR A 594 -3.21 -14.44 19.43
CA TYR A 594 -2.71 -13.18 18.89
C TYR A 594 -3.74 -12.08 19.07
N ARG A 595 -3.28 -10.93 19.55
CA ARG A 595 -4.07 -9.72 19.75
C ARG A 595 -3.99 -8.84 18.50
N LEU A 596 -5.15 -8.43 18.00
CA LEU A 596 -5.32 -7.38 17.01
C LEU A 596 -5.33 -6.01 17.73
N GLN A 597 -4.40 -5.12 17.38
CA GLN A 597 -4.34 -3.76 17.89
C GLN A 597 -4.43 -2.77 16.72
N VAL A 598 -5.61 -2.19 16.52
CA VAL A 598 -5.92 -1.29 15.40
C VAL A 598 -5.59 0.16 15.75
N PHE A 599 -4.83 0.82 14.89
CA PHE A 599 -4.50 2.25 14.96
C PHE A 599 -5.26 2.99 13.87
N SER A 600 -6.30 3.73 14.24
CA SER A 600 -7.18 4.43 13.29
C SER A 600 -7.75 5.69 13.92
N PHE A 601 -7.88 6.73 13.10
CA PHE A 601 -8.54 7.99 13.40
C PHE A 601 -9.62 8.29 12.35
N ALA A 602 -10.23 7.22 11.81
CA ALA A 602 -11.19 7.29 10.71
C ALA A 602 -12.31 8.29 11.02
N GLY A 603 -12.76 9.00 9.98
CA GLY A 603 -13.96 9.84 10.06
C GLY A 603 -15.23 9.01 10.10
N ASP A 604 -16.36 9.67 9.97
CA ASP A 604 -17.64 8.98 9.83
C ASP A 604 -17.72 8.27 8.47
N HIS A 605 -18.25 7.05 8.48
CA HIS A 605 -18.51 6.29 7.24
C HIS A 605 -19.74 6.83 6.51
N LEU A 606 -19.83 6.57 5.20
CA LEU A 606 -21.01 6.93 4.42
C LEU A 606 -22.29 6.29 5.03
N PRO A 607 -23.39 7.04 5.21
CA PRO A 607 -24.59 6.47 5.82
C PRO A 607 -25.18 5.31 5.03
N GLU A 608 -25.59 4.24 5.71
CA GLU A 608 -26.20 3.04 5.10
C GLU A 608 -27.53 3.33 4.36
N SER A 609 -28.14 4.49 4.60
CA SER A 609 -29.30 4.95 3.83
C SER A 609 -28.95 5.31 2.38
N GLN A 610 -27.67 5.51 2.07
CA GLN A 610 -27.21 5.80 0.71
C GLN A 610 -27.07 4.50 -0.09
N PRO A 611 -27.59 4.44 -1.32
CA PRO A 611 -27.63 3.19 -2.09
C PRO A 611 -26.26 2.73 -2.60
N GLU A 612 -25.32 3.64 -2.83
CA GLU A 612 -23.94 3.33 -3.24
C GLU A 612 -23.05 2.77 -2.12
N GLU A 613 -23.49 2.89 -0.87
CA GLU A 613 -22.69 2.54 0.29
C GLU A 613 -22.34 1.03 0.32
N LYS A 614 -23.19 0.19 -0.26
CA LYS A 614 -22.98 -1.27 -0.31
C LYS A 614 -21.66 -1.68 -0.97
N ALA A 615 -21.13 -0.86 -1.88
CA ALA A 615 -19.85 -1.09 -2.54
C ALA A 615 -18.64 -0.98 -1.61
N MET A 616 -18.85 -0.39 -0.43
CA MET A 616 -17.84 -0.03 0.57
C MET A 616 -18.26 -0.41 2.00
N SER A 617 -19.17 -1.38 2.14
CA SER A 617 -19.75 -1.77 3.43
C SER A 617 -18.73 -2.29 4.46
N TRP A 618 -17.53 -2.67 4.02
CA TRP A 618 -16.40 -3.00 4.88
C TRP A 618 -15.91 -1.82 5.74
N ALA A 619 -16.07 -0.58 5.27
CA ALA A 619 -15.60 0.61 5.97
C ALA A 619 -16.45 0.98 7.21
N ARG A 620 -17.65 0.39 7.35
CA ARG A 620 -18.48 0.49 8.57
C ARG A 620 -17.80 -0.12 9.80
N TYR A 621 -16.97 -1.14 9.58
CA TYR A 621 -16.43 -2.01 10.63
C TYR A 621 -14.96 -1.69 10.88
N LYS A 622 -14.61 -1.39 12.13
CA LYS A 622 -13.22 -1.28 12.56
C LYS A 622 -12.53 -2.64 12.53
N VAL A 623 -13.23 -3.67 12.99
CA VAL A 623 -12.83 -5.08 12.88
C VAL A 623 -14.09 -5.90 12.65
N ALA A 624 -14.08 -6.76 11.64
CA ALA A 624 -15.07 -7.83 11.48
C ALA A 624 -14.36 -9.18 11.45
N ILE A 625 -14.92 -10.18 12.14
CA ILE A 625 -14.42 -11.55 12.11
C ILE A 625 -15.43 -12.40 11.35
N THR A 626 -14.98 -13.03 10.27
CA THR A 626 -15.79 -13.96 9.48
C THR A 626 -15.17 -15.34 9.49
N LYS A 627 -15.97 -16.35 9.18
CA LYS A 627 -15.47 -17.68 8.87
C LYS A 627 -14.83 -17.67 7.48
N HIS A 628 -13.70 -18.33 7.31
CA HIS A 628 -13.05 -18.46 6.01
C HIS A 628 -13.94 -19.21 5.02
N LYS A 629 -14.10 -18.64 3.82
CA LYS A 629 -14.71 -19.29 2.65
C LYS A 629 -13.86 -18.98 1.42
N ASP A 630 -13.57 -19.98 0.59
CA ASP A 630 -12.71 -19.81 -0.59
C ASP A 630 -13.29 -18.84 -1.66
N LEU A 631 -14.60 -18.56 -1.61
CA LEU A 631 -15.26 -17.57 -2.47
C LEU A 631 -15.31 -16.15 -1.88
N GLU A 632 -15.03 -15.97 -0.58
CA GLU A 632 -14.99 -14.66 0.10
C GLU A 632 -13.56 -14.13 0.14
N GLN A 633 -12.96 -13.97 -1.03
CA GLN A 633 -11.52 -13.71 -1.16
C GLN A 633 -11.14 -12.26 -0.84
N SER A 634 -12.06 -11.31 -1.07
CA SER A 634 -11.81 -9.88 -0.95
C SER A 634 -13.01 -9.09 -0.41
N CYS A 635 -12.75 -7.90 0.13
CA CYS A 635 -13.82 -7.00 0.62
C CYS A 635 -14.44 -6.13 -0.49
N GLY A 636 -13.82 -6.10 -1.68
CA GLY A 636 -14.26 -5.37 -2.86
C GLY A 636 -13.97 -6.14 -4.15
N SER A 637 -14.17 -5.51 -5.31
CA SER A 637 -13.93 -6.13 -6.62
C SER A 637 -13.42 -5.11 -7.65
N LEU A 638 -12.98 -5.60 -8.82
CA LEU A 638 -12.66 -4.77 -9.98
C LEU A 638 -13.83 -3.87 -10.45
N TYR A 639 -15.06 -4.27 -10.12
CA TYR A 639 -16.28 -3.69 -10.70
C TYR A 639 -17.00 -2.72 -9.76
N ASN A 640 -16.67 -2.75 -8.45
CA ASN A 640 -17.42 -2.00 -7.43
C ASN A 640 -17.41 -0.49 -7.68
N GLN A 641 -16.27 0.10 -8.08
CA GLN A 641 -16.17 1.52 -8.40
C GLN A 641 -17.12 1.98 -9.52
N HIS A 642 -17.37 1.09 -10.48
CA HIS A 642 -18.06 1.41 -11.73
C HIS A 642 -19.54 1.00 -11.72
N ASP A 643 -19.98 0.24 -10.72
CA ASP A 643 -21.40 -0.01 -10.41
C ASP A 643 -21.60 -0.12 -8.89
N MET A 644 -21.53 1.02 -8.19
CA MET A 644 -21.60 1.05 -6.73
C MET A 644 -22.97 0.68 -6.15
N TRP A 645 -24.05 0.87 -6.92
CA TRP A 645 -25.43 0.63 -6.46
C TRP A 645 -25.81 -0.85 -6.51
N THR A 646 -25.12 -1.61 -7.35
CA THR A 646 -25.22 -3.06 -7.43
C THR A 646 -23.81 -3.64 -7.53
N PRO A 647 -23.02 -3.57 -6.44
CA PRO A 647 -21.63 -4.00 -6.47
C PRO A 647 -21.54 -5.50 -6.72
N ALA A 648 -20.43 -5.95 -7.33
CA ALA A 648 -20.19 -7.37 -7.53
C ALA A 648 -19.84 -8.08 -6.21
N VAL A 649 -19.18 -7.36 -5.30
CA VAL A 649 -18.88 -7.79 -3.93
C VAL A 649 -19.51 -6.80 -2.96
N ASP A 650 -20.34 -7.30 -2.05
CA ASP A 650 -20.92 -6.56 -0.94
C ASP A 650 -20.47 -7.23 0.36
N PHE A 651 -19.52 -6.61 1.04
CA PHE A 651 -18.88 -7.19 2.22
C PHE A 651 -19.86 -7.45 3.37
N SER A 652 -20.95 -6.68 3.48
CA SER A 652 -21.96 -6.89 4.51
C SER A 652 -22.56 -8.31 4.47
N LYS A 653 -22.62 -8.92 3.29
CA LYS A 653 -23.13 -10.29 3.11
C LYS A 653 -22.27 -11.37 3.76
N TYR A 654 -20.99 -11.09 4.04
CA TYR A 654 -20.10 -12.02 4.75
C TYR A 654 -20.40 -12.07 6.26
N ILE A 655 -21.25 -11.16 6.75
CA ILE A 655 -21.63 -11.03 8.16
C ILE A 655 -23.13 -11.32 8.34
N GLU A 656 -23.96 -11.01 7.34
CA GLU A 656 -25.41 -11.16 7.39
C GLU A 656 -25.88 -12.62 7.54
N ASP A 657 -25.12 -13.60 7.03
CA ASP A 657 -25.39 -15.03 7.22
C ASP A 657 -25.10 -15.52 8.65
N ASN A 658 -24.40 -14.71 9.46
CA ASN A 658 -24.24 -14.84 10.90
C ASN A 658 -23.78 -16.23 11.32
N GLU A 659 -22.80 -16.80 10.62
CA GLU A 659 -22.28 -18.12 10.93
C GLU A 659 -21.63 -18.14 12.32
N SER A 660 -21.52 -19.35 12.89
CA SER A 660 -20.73 -19.54 14.09
C SER A 660 -19.25 -19.37 13.78
N ILE A 661 -18.54 -18.62 14.63
CA ILE A 661 -17.08 -18.44 14.59
C ILE A 661 -16.38 -19.24 15.70
N GLU A 662 -17.06 -20.21 16.31
CA GLU A 662 -16.48 -21.06 17.35
C GLU A 662 -15.68 -22.22 16.74
N ASN A 663 -14.39 -22.25 17.03
CA ASN A 663 -13.47 -23.31 16.58
C ASN A 663 -13.45 -23.47 15.05
N GLN A 664 -13.57 -22.35 14.34
CA GLN A 664 -13.55 -22.28 12.89
C GLN A 664 -12.23 -21.67 12.39
N ASP A 665 -12.07 -21.72 11.07
CA ASP A 665 -11.05 -20.97 10.34
C ASP A 665 -11.51 -19.51 10.26
N LEU A 666 -10.76 -18.58 10.87
CA LEU A 666 -11.22 -17.22 11.10
C LEU A 666 -10.38 -16.21 10.32
N VAL A 667 -11.09 -15.32 9.63
CA VAL A 667 -10.50 -14.18 8.93
C VAL A 667 -10.89 -12.90 9.66
N ALA A 668 -9.89 -12.10 10.05
CA ALA A 668 -10.11 -10.74 10.52
C ALA A 668 -9.99 -9.75 9.36
N TRP A 669 -11.04 -8.96 9.16
CA TRP A 669 -11.08 -7.84 8.25
C TRP A 669 -10.92 -6.57 9.06
N VAL A 670 -9.80 -5.88 8.88
CA VAL A 670 -9.41 -4.75 9.74
C VAL A 670 -9.41 -3.48 8.93
N THR A 671 -10.24 -2.53 9.35
CA THR A 671 -10.31 -1.22 8.71
C THR A 671 -9.60 -0.17 9.56
N THR A 672 -8.75 0.60 8.90
CA THR A 672 -8.11 1.79 9.44
C THR A 672 -8.43 3.00 8.56
N GLY A 673 -8.05 4.20 8.99
CA GLY A 673 -8.37 5.41 8.26
C GLY A 673 -8.13 6.68 9.05
N PHE A 674 -8.38 7.80 8.40
CA PHE A 674 -8.37 9.14 9.00
C PHE A 674 -9.28 10.11 8.24
N LEU A 675 -9.82 11.11 8.93
CA LEU A 675 -10.42 12.28 8.29
C LEU A 675 -9.30 13.23 7.83
N HIS A 676 -9.35 13.68 6.58
CA HIS A 676 -8.41 14.67 6.04
C HIS A 676 -9.19 15.93 5.66
N ILE A 677 -8.92 17.02 6.39
CA ILE A 677 -9.33 18.37 6.00
C ILE A 677 -8.05 19.05 5.51
N PRO A 678 -7.82 19.14 4.18
CA PRO A 678 -6.58 19.69 3.68
C PRO A 678 -6.31 21.11 4.17
N HIS A 679 -5.03 21.41 4.32
CA HIS A 679 -4.53 22.70 4.77
C HIS A 679 -3.29 23.14 3.98
N SER A 680 -2.83 24.37 4.18
CA SER A 680 -1.71 24.97 3.44
C SER A 680 -0.42 24.12 3.48
N GLU A 681 -0.19 23.41 4.58
CA GLU A 681 0.97 22.56 4.78
C GLU A 681 0.92 21.25 3.97
N ASP A 682 -0.22 20.93 3.34
CA ASP A 682 -0.33 19.84 2.36
C ASP A 682 0.13 20.27 0.95
N ILE A 683 0.66 21.49 0.80
CA ILE A 683 1.21 22.01 -0.45
C ILE A 683 2.75 22.02 -0.38
N PRO A 684 3.46 21.32 -1.29
CA PRO A 684 2.93 20.66 -2.48
C PRO A 684 2.28 19.30 -2.21
N ASN A 685 2.68 18.59 -1.15
CA ASN A 685 2.17 17.26 -0.84
C ASN A 685 1.77 17.12 0.63
N THR A 686 0.79 16.25 0.86
CA THR A 686 0.45 15.71 2.18
C THR A 686 1.68 15.01 2.77
N VAL A 687 1.94 15.18 4.06
CA VAL A 687 3.08 14.53 4.73
C VAL A 687 2.68 13.24 5.42
N THR A 688 3.59 12.27 5.52
CA THR A 688 3.33 10.97 6.19
C THR A 688 3.22 11.07 7.72
N VAL A 689 3.72 12.15 8.32
CA VAL A 689 3.73 12.34 9.77
C VAL A 689 2.30 12.56 10.27
N GLY A 690 1.75 11.58 10.99
CA GLY A 690 0.38 11.63 11.51
C GLY A 690 -0.69 11.12 10.54
N ASN A 691 -0.38 10.99 9.25
CA ASN A 691 -1.32 10.53 8.22
C ASN A 691 -1.12 9.05 7.90
N GLY A 692 -1.63 8.20 8.78
CA GLY A 692 -1.55 6.76 8.60
C GLY A 692 -2.30 5.98 9.67
N GLY A 693 -2.19 4.67 9.57
CA GLY A 693 -2.79 3.76 10.52
C GLY A 693 -2.49 2.31 10.14
N GLY A 694 -3.20 1.37 10.76
CA GLY A 694 -2.97 -0.04 10.49
C GLY A 694 -3.38 -0.96 11.62
N VAL A 695 -2.82 -2.16 11.62
CA VAL A 695 -3.05 -3.18 12.63
C VAL A 695 -1.76 -3.87 13.03
N LEU A 696 -1.51 -3.93 14.34
CA LEU A 696 -0.43 -4.68 14.94
C LEU A 696 -0.99 -5.98 15.53
N LEU A 697 -0.48 -7.10 15.04
CA LEU A 697 -0.74 -8.43 15.57
C LEU A 697 0.34 -8.79 16.58
N ARG A 698 -0.06 -9.01 17.84
CA ARG A 698 0.86 -9.26 18.94
C ARG A 698 0.61 -10.62 19.58
N PRO A 699 1.65 -11.43 19.87
CA PRO A 699 1.45 -12.62 20.68
C PRO A 699 0.96 -12.20 22.08
N HIS A 700 -0.10 -12.84 22.55
CA HIS A 700 -0.64 -12.65 23.88
C HIS A 700 -0.88 -14.02 24.53
N ASN A 701 -0.07 -14.37 25.52
CA ASN A 701 0.02 -15.73 26.07
C ASN A 701 0.28 -16.80 25.00
N TYR A 702 0.72 -16.43 23.80
CA TYR A 702 1.08 -17.37 22.75
C TYR A 702 2.36 -18.12 23.07
N PHE A 703 3.34 -17.44 23.68
CA PHE A 703 4.56 -18.06 24.16
C PHE A 703 4.52 -18.20 25.68
N ASP A 704 5.49 -18.93 26.22
CA ASP A 704 5.69 -19.14 27.65
C ASP A 704 6.43 -17.98 28.34
N GLU A 705 7.14 -17.19 27.54
CA GLU A 705 7.86 -15.96 27.88
C GLU A 705 8.10 -15.12 26.61
N ASP A 706 8.66 -13.91 26.75
CA ASP A 706 9.01 -13.08 25.60
C ASP A 706 10.03 -13.81 24.69
N PRO A 707 9.70 -14.11 23.41
CA PRO A 707 10.62 -14.81 22.54
C PRO A 707 11.93 -14.03 22.28
N SER A 708 11.93 -12.71 22.43
CA SER A 708 13.12 -11.86 22.22
C SER A 708 14.20 -12.05 23.29
N ILE A 709 13.90 -12.76 24.40
CA ILE A 709 14.91 -13.08 25.43
C ILE A 709 16.05 -13.94 24.88
N HIS A 710 15.79 -14.68 23.80
CA HIS A 710 16.77 -15.55 23.12
C HIS A 710 17.54 -14.84 21.99
N SER A 711 17.33 -13.54 21.78
CA SER A 711 18.04 -12.79 20.74
C SER A 711 19.53 -12.68 21.06
N ALA A 712 20.37 -12.96 20.05
CA ALA A 712 21.82 -12.78 20.13
C ALA A 712 22.24 -11.30 20.17
N ASP A 713 21.31 -10.37 19.89
CA ASP A 713 21.53 -8.92 19.98
C ASP A 713 21.27 -8.38 21.40
N GLY A 714 20.88 -9.24 22.34
CA GLY A 714 20.65 -8.86 23.73
C GLY A 714 21.93 -8.35 24.39
N VAL A 715 21.81 -7.29 25.17
CA VAL A 715 22.89 -6.71 25.98
C VAL A 715 22.59 -6.93 27.44
N TYR A 716 23.57 -7.46 28.18
CA TYR A 716 23.55 -7.55 29.64
C TYR A 716 24.88 -7.07 30.22
N ILE A 717 24.81 -6.19 31.22
CA ILE A 717 25.97 -5.59 31.88
C ILE A 717 25.79 -5.76 33.38
N ALA A 718 26.80 -6.32 34.03
CA ALA A 718 26.94 -6.36 35.48
C ALA A 718 28.27 -5.66 35.87
N PRO A 719 28.44 -5.26 37.15
CA PRO A 719 29.69 -4.68 37.61
C PRO A 719 30.90 -5.53 37.23
N GLY A 720 31.86 -4.92 36.53
CA GLY A 720 33.08 -5.58 36.05
C GLY A 720 32.95 -6.28 34.69
N SER A 721 31.80 -6.18 34.01
CA SER A 721 31.58 -6.74 32.67
C SER A 721 31.33 -5.69 31.59
N GLU A 722 31.61 -4.41 31.87
CA GLU A 722 31.25 -3.27 31.02
C GLU A 722 31.83 -3.37 29.60
N ASP A 723 33.07 -3.84 29.50
CA ASP A 723 33.84 -3.97 28.25
C ASP A 723 33.80 -5.38 27.64
N SER A 724 32.99 -6.30 28.17
CA SER A 724 32.93 -7.69 27.70
C SER A 724 32.13 -7.83 26.40
N CYS A 725 32.74 -8.40 25.35
CA CYS A 725 32.04 -8.72 24.10
C CYS A 725 31.02 -9.87 24.25
N ASP A 726 31.13 -10.69 25.30
CA ASP A 726 30.37 -11.94 25.42
C ASP A 726 28.88 -11.67 25.66
N ASN A 727 28.58 -10.66 26.47
CA ASN A 727 27.22 -10.25 26.82
C ASN A 727 26.87 -8.83 26.32
N ASN A 728 27.81 -8.17 25.64
CA ASN A 728 27.63 -6.83 25.08
C ASN A 728 28.44 -6.67 23.79
N ARG A 729 27.87 -7.09 22.65
CA ARG A 729 28.51 -6.89 21.33
C ARG A 729 28.78 -5.42 21.02
N MET A 730 28.04 -4.49 21.61
CA MET A 730 28.27 -3.05 21.43
C MET A 730 29.58 -2.58 22.03
N ALA A 731 30.12 -3.25 23.06
CA ALA A 731 31.45 -2.95 23.60
C ALA A 731 32.58 -3.14 22.57
N CYS A 732 32.35 -4.00 21.57
CA CYS A 732 33.36 -4.42 20.60
C CYS A 732 33.06 -3.92 19.18
N LEU A 733 31.97 -3.17 19.01
CA LEU A 733 31.53 -2.63 17.72
C LEU A 733 32.65 -1.85 17.01
N ALA A 734 33.39 -1.01 17.74
CA ALA A 734 34.46 -0.19 17.16
C ALA A 734 35.55 -1.03 16.46
N GLN A 735 35.82 -2.24 16.96
CA GLN A 735 36.80 -3.17 16.39
C GLN A 735 36.24 -3.98 15.21
N GLU A 736 34.91 -4.10 15.14
CA GLU A 736 34.18 -4.86 14.12
C GLU A 736 33.62 -3.97 12.99
N THR A 737 33.81 -2.64 13.07
CA THR A 737 33.29 -1.69 12.08
C THR A 737 34.06 -1.72 10.76
N CYS A 738 33.29 -1.71 9.67
CA CYS A 738 33.79 -1.59 8.32
C CYS A 738 32.86 -0.67 7.50
N SER A 739 33.37 -0.12 6.39
CA SER A 739 32.58 0.72 5.50
C SER A 739 31.95 -0.12 4.37
N PRO A 740 30.64 0.01 4.11
CA PRO A 740 29.99 -0.69 3.00
C PRO A 740 30.42 -0.10 1.66
N VAL A 741 30.54 -0.95 0.63
CA VAL A 741 30.63 -0.50 -0.76
C VAL A 741 29.22 -0.19 -1.26
N LEU A 742 28.90 1.09 -1.38
CA LEU A 742 27.60 1.54 -1.89
C LEU A 742 27.54 1.31 -3.41
N LYS A 743 26.43 0.73 -3.88
CA LYS A 743 26.13 0.70 -5.32
C LYS A 743 25.91 2.14 -5.82
N PRO A 744 26.23 2.49 -7.08
CA PRO A 744 25.83 3.77 -7.65
C PRO A 744 24.31 3.96 -7.62
N PHE A 745 23.86 5.20 -7.49
CA PHE A 745 22.43 5.51 -7.56
C PHE A 745 21.92 5.25 -8.98
N THR A 746 20.73 4.64 -9.09
CA THR A 746 20.04 4.41 -10.35
C THR A 746 18.57 4.70 -10.16
N TYR A 747 17.97 5.32 -11.16
CA TYR A 747 16.52 5.45 -11.32
C TYR A 747 16.23 5.30 -12.81
N HIS A 748 15.27 4.45 -13.16
CA HIS A 748 15.04 4.03 -14.55
C HIS A 748 13.90 4.81 -15.19
N GLY A 749 13.16 5.61 -14.43
CA GLY A 749 12.25 6.63 -14.96
C GLY A 749 10.80 6.19 -14.99
N PHE A 750 10.08 6.76 -15.96
CA PHE A 750 8.62 6.80 -16.06
C PHE A 750 8.07 5.95 -17.22
N ASP A 751 8.90 5.07 -17.81
CA ASP A 751 8.62 4.28 -19.03
C ASP A 751 8.26 2.80 -18.77
#